data_AF-A0A925INT4-F1
#
_entry.id   AF-A0A925INT4-F1
#
_cell.length_a   1.000
_cell.length_b   1.000
_cell.length_c   1.000
_cell.angle_alpha   90.00
_cell.angle_beta   90.00
_cell.angle_gamma   90.00
#
_symmetry.space_group_name_H-M   'P 1'
#
loop_
_entity.id
_entity.type
_entity.pdbx_description
1 polymer ?
#
loop_
_entity_poly.entity_id
_entity_poly.type
_entity_poly.pdbx_seq_one_letter_code
_entity_poly.pdbx_strand_id
1 'polypeptide(L)'
;MAGRGVDIKLGGEIAEEVISAVHRVLRKAGFEDPFDMTLEERRQALLKTDPSNLGIYEAEVKLFLQYFDDMESVKQLGGLHVIGSERHEARRIDNQLRGRAARQGDPGSSRFYLSLQDDLMRLFGGEQVSGMMERLKVDDSLPLEVRLVSNIIEGSQTRVEGANFDVRKHLLEYDDVLNKQRSQIYSQRDRIFVKEDLSDDIADMLQNEVTKRVDVGFADEEGPWKLIAWLEQVQPPFEAKDGLFPSYGFKLILDQISSQDARSSILDIISRAIQVEGDHHLRAIESLIEKTREAFEAQTNERDDTVDAYFEGMRDLEETPRPQKIVEEITALVHLPLKLNNEMMRTLSEDPESVKEDIQDLVAQQLTALNATRLIGAIQNRVGEQLPWPNPLPPEWDDLSDVILQTARDGLTRRRERLNGQIERDMDILLQRESLDTDASKLRLLMTLSQGARSSFDQKTHKQVKQIYLRFSYVFFAAQLLDGREAQDVVEHIMDHLESAEETLRATWGQSEYSRLSQNAARLADFGPAARIAFGESRVNETASAISESDRALLIESIGKYVLNEVHRQLLLSAFSELWVEYLTKIEALRVSIGLEAYAQRDPLVQYKGRASEMFQQLLEDVRSLVIGRAFAARPRRVEITPIETAESATALPSASQTQTQLQIGDTPAPGGKKKRKRH
;
A
#
# COMPACT_ATOMS: atom_id res chain seq x y z
N MET A 1 15.32 12.79 36.39
CA MET A 1 14.62 12.33 37.60
C MET A 1 14.81 10.82 37.84
N ALA A 2 16.03 10.39 38.18
CA ALA A 2 16.28 8.99 38.58
C ALA A 2 15.54 8.63 39.89
N GLY A 3 15.27 7.35 40.11
CA GLY A 3 14.52 6.89 41.29
C GLY A 3 13.08 7.41 41.35
N ARG A 4 12.44 7.62 40.20
CA ARG A 4 11.03 8.05 40.12
C ARG A 4 10.12 6.90 40.59
N GLY A 5 9.21 7.18 41.51
CA GLY A 5 8.32 6.19 42.12
C GLY A 5 8.83 5.59 43.42
N VAL A 6 10.11 5.79 43.76
CA VAL A 6 10.70 5.39 45.06
C VAL A 6 10.72 6.60 45.99
N ASP A 7 10.23 6.39 47.22
CA ASP A 7 10.20 7.40 48.26
C ASP A 7 11.51 7.41 49.06
N ILE A 8 12.01 8.60 49.38
CA ILE A 8 13.22 8.74 50.20
C ILE A 8 12.76 8.93 51.65
N LYS A 9 12.66 7.82 52.39
CA LYS A 9 12.23 7.83 53.79
C LYS A 9 13.39 8.23 54.71
N LEU A 10 13.09 9.03 55.73
CA LEU A 10 14.05 9.35 56.79
C LEU A 10 14.33 8.06 57.60
N GLY A 11 15.60 7.75 57.85
CA GLY A 11 16.03 6.48 58.48
C GLY A 11 16.35 5.34 57.49
N GLY A 12 16.14 5.54 56.18
CA GLY A 12 16.47 4.56 55.13
C GLY A 12 15.30 3.67 54.69
N GLU A 13 15.58 2.64 53.89
CA GLU A 13 14.58 1.63 53.52
C GLU A 13 14.67 0.42 54.46
N ILE A 14 13.53 0.02 55.02
CA ILE A 14 13.44 -1.22 55.80
C ILE A 14 13.22 -2.38 54.83
N ALA A 15 14.09 -3.39 54.89
CA ALA A 15 13.92 -4.61 54.11
C ALA A 15 12.63 -5.35 54.53
N GLU A 16 11.91 -5.93 53.56
CA GLU A 16 10.66 -6.66 53.81
C GLU A 16 10.84 -7.86 54.75
N GLU A 17 12.02 -8.47 54.73
CA GLU A 17 12.42 -9.55 55.64
C GLU A 17 12.42 -9.09 57.10
N VAL A 18 12.88 -7.87 57.37
CA VAL A 18 12.88 -7.27 58.73
C VAL A 18 11.45 -7.03 59.21
N ILE A 19 10.58 -6.52 58.34
CA ILE A 19 9.16 -6.30 58.66
C ILE A 19 8.46 -7.64 58.96
N SER A 20 8.74 -8.66 58.13
CA SER A 20 8.19 -10.01 58.30
C SER A 20 8.66 -10.67 59.60
N ALA A 21 9.93 -10.47 59.98
CA ALA A 21 10.47 -10.95 61.25
C ALA A 21 9.79 -10.26 62.45
N VAL A 22 9.63 -8.94 62.39
CA VAL A 22 8.91 -8.15 63.41
C VAL A 22 7.46 -8.64 63.58
N HIS A 23 6.75 -8.94 62.48
CA HIS A 23 5.40 -9.50 62.56
C HIS A 23 5.34 -10.83 63.28
N ARG A 24 6.29 -11.73 63.02
CA ARG A 24 6.35 -13.04 63.68
C ARG A 24 6.62 -12.91 65.18
N VAL A 25 7.50 -11.98 65.56
CA VAL A 25 7.81 -11.67 66.96
C VAL A 25 6.58 -11.11 67.67
N LEU A 26 5.90 -10.12 67.08
CA LEU A 26 4.70 -9.51 67.67
C LEU A 26 3.53 -10.50 67.79
N ARG A 27 3.31 -11.36 66.78
CA ARG A 27 2.29 -12.43 66.87
C ARG A 27 2.59 -13.40 68.01
N LYS A 28 3.87 -13.79 68.18
CA LYS A 28 4.29 -14.66 69.28
C LYS A 28 4.14 -14.00 70.65
N ALA A 29 4.31 -12.68 70.72
CA ALA A 29 4.09 -11.88 71.91
C ALA A 29 2.60 -11.65 72.24
N GLY A 30 1.67 -12.19 71.45
CA GLY A 30 0.23 -12.17 71.72
C GLY A 30 -0.55 -11.05 71.03
N PHE A 31 0.04 -10.32 70.09
CA PHE A 31 -0.69 -9.36 69.27
C PHE A 31 -1.41 -10.10 68.13
N GLU A 32 -2.75 -10.07 68.12
CA GLU A 32 -3.57 -10.85 67.18
C GLU A 32 -3.40 -10.42 65.71
N ASP A 33 -3.23 -9.12 65.44
CA ASP A 33 -3.04 -8.61 64.07
C ASP A 33 -1.93 -7.55 63.91
N PRO A 34 -0.64 -7.96 63.86
CA PRO A 34 0.48 -7.05 63.64
C PRO A 34 0.55 -6.44 62.23
N PHE A 35 -0.23 -6.95 61.28
CA PHE A 35 -0.18 -6.53 59.88
C PHE A 35 -0.84 -5.17 59.69
N ASP A 36 -1.97 -4.92 60.35
CA ASP A 36 -2.71 -3.65 60.28
C ASP A 36 -2.12 -2.53 61.16
N MET A 37 -1.16 -2.86 62.05
CA MET A 37 -0.46 -1.88 62.87
C MET A 37 0.44 -0.97 62.03
N THR A 38 0.42 0.32 62.34
CA THR A 38 1.40 1.29 61.82
C THR A 38 2.81 0.95 62.31
N LEU A 39 3.84 1.44 61.61
CA LEU A 39 5.23 1.17 62.01
C LEU A 39 5.54 1.68 63.42
N GLU A 40 4.97 2.83 63.82
CA GLU A 40 5.15 3.38 65.17
C GLU A 40 4.45 2.54 66.24
N GLU A 41 3.25 2.03 65.97
CA GLU A 41 2.56 1.11 66.89
C GLU A 41 3.35 -0.19 67.07
N ARG A 42 3.97 -0.70 66.00
CA ARG A 42 4.87 -1.86 66.06
C ARG A 42 6.11 -1.58 66.91
N ARG A 43 6.71 -0.39 66.76
CA ARG A 43 7.84 0.07 67.60
C ARG A 43 7.45 0.07 69.08
N GLN A 44 6.32 0.68 69.42
CA GLN A 44 5.83 0.76 70.79
C GLN A 44 5.48 -0.62 71.38
N ALA A 45 4.95 -1.54 70.57
CA ALA A 45 4.67 -2.91 70.98
C ALA A 45 5.95 -3.73 71.21
N LEU A 46 6.95 -3.59 70.34
CA LEU A 46 8.26 -4.24 70.52
C LEU A 46 8.97 -3.76 71.78
N LEU A 47 8.94 -2.45 72.08
CA LEU A 47 9.53 -1.88 73.29
C LEU A 47 8.90 -2.41 74.60
N LYS A 48 7.66 -2.91 74.54
CA LYS A 48 6.92 -3.49 75.68
C LYS A 48 7.02 -5.01 75.76
N THR A 49 7.64 -5.65 74.76
CA THR A 49 7.78 -7.11 74.69
C THR A 49 9.00 -7.57 75.48
N ASP A 50 8.89 -8.67 76.24
CA ASP A 50 10.00 -9.23 77.01
C ASP A 50 11.14 -9.71 76.07
N PRO A 51 12.42 -9.35 76.33
CA PRO A 51 13.57 -9.73 75.50
C PRO A 51 13.70 -11.25 75.24
N SER A 52 13.20 -12.08 76.17
CA SER A 52 13.20 -13.55 76.02
C SER A 52 12.34 -14.06 74.85
N ASN A 53 11.39 -13.25 74.35
CA ASN A 53 10.49 -13.62 73.27
C ASN A 53 11.03 -13.32 71.86
N LEU A 54 12.15 -12.60 71.74
CA LEU A 54 12.76 -12.19 70.46
C LEU A 54 13.35 -13.39 69.69
N GLY A 55 13.89 -14.37 70.40
CA GLY A 55 14.38 -15.62 69.82
C GLY A 55 15.46 -15.40 68.75
N ILE A 56 15.33 -16.09 67.61
CA ILE A 56 16.28 -16.01 66.48
C ILE A 56 16.19 -14.71 65.67
N TYR A 57 15.17 -13.86 65.92
CA TYR A 57 14.89 -12.64 65.15
C TYR A 57 15.39 -11.36 65.84
N GLU A 58 16.25 -11.50 66.84
CA GLU A 58 16.77 -10.38 67.64
C GLU A 58 17.50 -9.34 66.79
N ALA A 59 18.27 -9.81 65.79
CA ALA A 59 19.02 -8.93 64.89
C ALA A 59 18.08 -8.05 64.03
N GLU A 60 17.02 -8.64 63.48
CA GLU A 60 16.03 -7.96 62.66
C GLU A 60 15.20 -6.98 63.48
N VAL A 61 14.80 -7.34 64.71
CA VAL A 61 14.11 -6.42 65.62
C VAL A 61 15.01 -5.24 66.01
N LYS A 62 16.31 -5.50 66.24
CA LYS A 62 17.28 -4.44 66.51
C LYS A 62 17.43 -3.48 65.32
N LEU A 63 17.52 -4.01 64.10
CA LEU A 63 17.56 -3.20 62.87
C LEU A 63 16.27 -2.37 62.69
N PHE A 64 15.11 -2.93 63.04
CA PHE A 64 13.83 -2.22 63.00
C PHE A 64 13.76 -1.08 64.02
N LEU A 65 14.25 -1.27 65.25
CA LEU A 65 14.30 -0.20 66.25
C LEU A 65 15.34 0.86 65.88
N GLN A 66 16.51 0.42 65.38
CA GLN A 66 17.56 1.31 64.89
C GLN A 66 17.08 2.21 63.75
N TYR A 67 16.21 1.72 62.86
CA TYR A 67 15.57 2.54 61.83
C TYR A 67 14.85 3.78 62.39
N PHE A 68 14.16 3.65 63.54
CA PHE A 68 13.49 4.79 64.17
C PHE A 68 14.47 5.73 64.85
N ASP A 69 15.53 5.21 65.47
CA ASP A 69 16.57 6.02 66.09
C ASP A 69 17.33 6.83 65.02
N ASP A 70 17.63 6.21 63.88
CA ASP A 70 18.22 6.85 62.71
C ASP A 70 17.25 7.88 62.10
N MET A 71 15.96 7.56 62.01
CA MET A 71 14.92 8.49 61.57
C MET A 71 14.85 9.73 62.46
N GLU A 72 14.77 9.57 63.78
CA GLU A 72 14.73 10.67 64.74
C GLU A 72 16.01 11.51 64.69
N SER A 73 17.17 10.86 64.57
CA SER A 73 18.46 11.53 64.41
C SER A 73 18.48 12.40 63.14
N VAL A 74 18.01 11.86 62.01
CA VAL A 74 17.92 12.61 60.75
C VAL A 74 16.91 13.77 60.86
N LYS A 75 15.78 13.58 61.57
CA LYS A 75 14.81 14.66 61.82
C LYS A 75 15.41 15.79 62.65
N GLN A 76 16.19 15.47 63.69
CA GLN A 76 16.90 16.46 64.51
C GLN A 76 17.93 17.25 63.70
N LEU A 77 18.54 16.64 62.69
CA LEU A 77 19.47 17.29 61.75
C LEU A 77 18.76 18.15 60.68
N GLY A 78 17.43 18.25 60.70
CA GLY A 78 16.65 19.04 59.73
C GLY A 78 16.07 18.26 58.55
N GLY A 79 16.19 16.93 58.58
CA GLY A 79 15.62 16.01 57.60
C GLY A 79 16.28 16.03 56.23
N LEU A 80 15.55 15.60 55.20
CA LEU A 80 16.11 15.51 53.85
C LEU A 80 16.34 16.90 53.25
N HIS A 81 17.59 17.17 52.86
CA HIS A 81 17.94 18.35 52.06
C HIS A 81 18.04 17.97 50.58
N VAL A 82 17.20 18.59 49.75
CA VAL A 82 17.22 18.40 48.30
C VAL A 82 18.01 19.53 47.66
N ILE A 83 19.12 19.17 47.01
CA ILE A 83 19.93 20.08 46.22
C ILE A 83 19.60 19.87 44.74
N GLY A 84 19.04 20.88 44.09
CA GLY A 84 18.96 20.95 42.64
C GLY A 84 20.23 21.60 42.11
N SER A 85 21.00 20.89 41.29
CA SER A 85 22.23 21.40 40.69
C SER A 85 21.99 22.33 39.49
N GLU A 86 20.80 22.25 38.90
CA GLU A 86 20.31 23.06 37.80
C GLU A 86 18.77 23.11 37.85
N ARG A 87 18.16 23.91 36.98
CA ARG A 87 16.71 23.87 36.75
C ARG A 87 16.37 23.11 35.48
N HIS A 88 15.29 22.35 35.54
CA HIS A 88 14.74 21.71 34.36
C HIS A 88 14.01 22.72 33.47
N GLU A 89 13.79 22.35 32.21
CA GLU A 89 13.00 23.11 31.24
C GLU A 89 11.57 23.39 31.72
N ALA A 90 11.01 22.51 32.55
CA ALA A 90 9.66 22.62 33.08
C ALA A 90 9.65 22.73 34.61
N ARG A 91 9.00 23.77 35.14
CA ARG A 91 8.87 24.06 36.58
C ARG A 91 8.21 22.91 37.33
N ARG A 92 7.31 22.18 36.66
CA ARG A 92 6.65 21.00 37.23
C ARG A 92 7.68 19.95 37.69
N ILE A 93 8.77 19.77 36.96
CA ILE A 93 9.81 18.77 37.28
C ILE A 93 10.65 19.23 38.49
N ASP A 94 10.98 20.52 38.56
CA ASP A 94 11.66 21.10 39.72
C ASP A 94 10.82 20.96 41.00
N ASN A 95 9.51 21.17 40.90
CA ASN A 95 8.58 20.96 42.01
C ASN A 95 8.49 19.49 42.43
N GLN A 96 8.59 18.55 41.48
CA GLN A 96 8.66 17.11 41.80
C GLN A 96 9.93 16.77 42.57
N LEU A 97 11.08 17.36 42.21
CA LEU A 97 12.34 17.17 42.94
C LEU A 97 12.24 17.78 44.35
N ARG A 98 11.74 19.01 44.46
CA ARG A 98 11.49 19.69 45.73
C ARG A 98 10.60 18.88 46.67
N GLY A 99 9.51 18.33 46.14
CA GLY A 99 8.55 17.49 46.87
C GLY A 99 9.09 16.11 47.28
N ARG A 100 10.38 15.83 47.07
CA ARG A 100 11.04 14.67 47.71
C ARG A 100 11.40 14.95 49.17
N ALA A 101 11.68 16.20 49.53
CA ALA A 101 11.87 16.63 50.91
C ALA A 101 10.53 16.93 51.59
N ALA A 102 10.53 16.95 52.92
CA ALA A 102 9.40 17.34 53.76
C ALA A 102 8.09 16.57 53.48
N ARG A 103 8.20 15.27 53.21
CA ARG A 103 7.05 14.39 53.01
C ARG A 103 6.39 14.07 54.35
N GLN A 104 5.06 13.91 54.36
CA GLN A 104 4.28 13.56 55.55
C GLN A 104 4.51 14.46 56.78
N GLY A 105 4.89 15.73 56.55
CA GLY A 105 5.16 16.70 57.63
C GLY A 105 6.54 16.58 58.27
N ASP A 106 7.42 15.74 57.73
CA ASP A 106 8.81 15.65 58.16
C ASP A 106 9.55 16.99 57.93
N PRO A 107 10.55 17.34 58.76
CA PRO A 107 11.42 18.45 58.46
C PRO A 107 12.19 18.18 57.15
N GLY A 108 12.42 19.21 56.37
CA GLY A 108 13.14 19.10 55.12
C GLY A 108 13.35 20.46 54.49
N SER A 109 14.32 20.54 53.61
CA SER A 109 14.62 21.78 52.90
C SER A 109 15.03 21.47 51.47
N SER A 110 14.87 22.45 50.60
CA SER A 110 15.28 22.33 49.21
C SER A 110 15.95 23.61 48.76
N ARG A 111 17.07 23.49 48.05
CA ARG A 111 17.75 24.63 47.46
C ARG A 111 18.21 24.27 46.06
N PHE A 112 17.91 25.15 45.11
CA PHE A 112 18.41 25.04 43.75
C PHE A 112 19.58 26.00 43.60
N TYR A 113 20.69 25.48 43.12
CA TYR A 113 21.83 26.26 42.68
C TYR A 113 21.77 26.31 41.16
N LEU A 114 22.03 27.49 40.61
CA LEU A 114 22.08 27.69 39.18
C LEU A 114 23.35 28.45 38.84
N SER A 115 23.92 28.13 37.69
CA SER A 115 24.98 28.92 37.06
C SER A 115 24.41 29.64 35.84
N LEU A 116 25.03 30.78 35.48
CA LEU A 116 24.75 31.43 34.20
C LEU A 116 25.16 30.57 33.01
N GLN A 117 26.00 29.56 33.24
CA GLN A 117 26.46 28.61 32.21
C GLN A 117 25.53 27.40 32.03
N ASP A 118 24.50 27.26 32.86
CA ASP A 118 23.53 26.14 32.75
C ASP A 118 22.76 26.21 31.44
N ASP A 119 22.31 25.07 30.92
CA ASP A 119 21.65 24.96 29.62
C ASP A 119 20.44 25.90 29.47
N LEU A 120 19.61 26.00 30.53
CA LEU A 120 18.45 26.91 30.57
C LEU A 120 18.87 28.38 30.44
N MET A 121 19.95 28.77 31.11
CA MET A 121 20.46 30.15 31.08
C MET A 121 21.15 30.43 29.75
N ARG A 122 21.98 29.51 29.26
CA ARG A 122 22.64 29.61 27.96
C ARG A 122 21.65 29.82 26.80
N LEU A 123 20.53 29.08 26.81
CA LEU A 123 19.57 29.12 25.72
C LEU A 123 18.61 30.32 25.77
N PHE A 124 18.27 30.85 26.96
CA PHE A 124 17.15 31.80 27.08
C PHE A 124 17.37 33.04 27.95
N GLY A 125 18.39 33.12 28.81
CA GLY A 125 18.49 34.19 29.83
C GLY A 125 19.89 34.72 30.18
N GLY A 126 20.95 34.10 29.68
CA GLY A 126 22.33 34.35 30.11
C GLY A 126 22.84 35.74 29.72
N GLU A 127 22.51 36.23 28.52
CA GLU A 127 23.03 37.50 28.01
C GLU A 127 22.49 38.72 28.77
N GLN A 128 21.19 38.73 29.08
CA GLN A 128 20.54 39.81 29.84
C GLN A 128 21.03 39.86 31.29
N VAL A 129 21.25 38.69 31.91
CA VAL A 129 21.70 38.61 33.29
C VAL A 129 23.21 38.88 33.39
N SER A 130 24.01 38.38 32.45
CA SER A 130 25.46 38.64 32.37
C SER A 130 25.77 40.13 32.18
N GLY A 131 25.08 40.80 31.24
CA GLY A 131 25.23 42.24 31.02
C GLY A 131 24.79 43.10 32.21
N MET A 132 23.92 42.60 33.09
CA MET A 132 23.56 43.27 34.34
C MET A 132 24.65 43.10 35.42
N MET A 133 25.27 41.92 35.52
CA MET A 133 26.35 41.66 36.49
C MET A 133 27.60 42.49 36.20
N GLU A 134 27.97 42.59 34.92
CA GLU A 134 29.10 43.41 34.48
C GLU A 134 28.92 44.88 34.86
N ARG A 135 27.68 45.40 34.75
CA ARG A 135 27.34 46.78 35.13
C ARG A 135 27.34 47.02 36.63
N LEU A 136 26.91 46.02 37.41
CA LEU A 136 26.83 46.12 38.88
C LEU A 136 28.14 45.76 39.58
N LYS A 137 29.17 45.32 38.84
CA LYS A 137 30.48 44.88 39.35
C LYS A 137 30.34 43.89 40.52
N VAL A 138 29.38 42.98 40.41
CA VAL A 138 29.21 41.92 41.41
C VAL A 138 30.32 40.89 41.21
N ASP A 139 30.97 40.49 42.29
CA ASP A 139 32.01 39.45 42.24
C ASP A 139 31.38 38.10 41.87
N ASP A 140 31.96 37.41 40.88
CA ASP A 140 31.50 36.11 40.37
C ASP A 140 31.47 35.01 41.44
N SER A 141 32.21 35.19 42.54
CA SER A 141 32.24 34.26 43.66
C SER A 141 31.12 34.44 44.68
N LEU A 142 30.30 35.50 44.58
CA LEU A 142 29.23 35.79 45.53
C LEU A 142 27.87 35.22 45.09
N PRO A 143 27.16 34.47 45.96
CA PRO A 143 25.81 34.01 45.67
C PRO A 143 24.84 35.18 45.46
N LEU A 144 24.11 35.14 44.34
CA LEU A 144 23.15 36.19 43.98
C LEU A 144 21.76 35.83 44.49
N GLU A 145 21.36 36.42 45.62
CA GLU A 145 20.00 36.26 46.17
C GLU A 145 19.09 37.44 45.77
N VAL A 146 19.09 37.81 44.49
CA VAL A 146 18.30 38.94 43.97
C VAL A 146 16.99 38.43 43.35
N ARG A 147 15.86 38.95 43.84
CA ARG A 147 14.50 38.61 43.34
C ARG A 147 14.35 38.84 41.83
N LEU A 148 15.03 39.85 41.27
CA LEU A 148 15.02 40.16 39.84
C LEU A 148 15.56 39.01 38.97
N VAL A 149 16.66 38.38 39.38
CA VAL A 149 17.26 37.24 38.66
C VAL A 149 16.35 36.02 38.72
N SER A 150 15.68 35.80 39.87
CA SER A 150 14.70 34.72 40.02
C SER A 150 13.52 34.86 39.05
N ASN A 151 13.02 36.08 38.84
CA ASN A 151 11.93 36.35 37.88
C ASN A 151 12.35 36.12 36.43
N ILE A 152 13.59 36.45 36.07
CA ILE A 152 14.13 36.21 34.71
C ILE A 152 14.24 34.70 34.44
N ILE A 153 14.72 33.93 35.43
CA ILE A 153 14.80 32.47 35.34
C ILE A 153 13.39 31.87 35.16
N GLU A 154 12.41 32.32 35.95
CA GLU A 154 11.03 31.87 35.83
C GLU A 154 10.42 32.21 34.46
N GLY A 155 10.65 33.43 33.96
CA GLY A 155 10.22 33.83 32.60
C GLY A 155 10.90 33.02 31.49
N SER A 156 12.15 32.59 31.68
CA SER A 156 12.82 31.67 30.75
C SER A 156 12.18 30.28 30.77
N GLN A 157 11.86 29.71 31.94
CA GLN A 157 11.15 28.43 32.04
C GLN A 157 9.76 28.51 31.36
N THR A 158 8.99 29.57 31.61
CA THR A 158 7.67 29.74 30.97
C THR A 158 7.76 29.82 29.44
N ARG A 159 8.80 30.47 28.90
CA ARG A 159 9.04 30.51 27.44
C ARG A 159 9.36 29.13 26.87
N VAL A 160 10.20 28.35 27.54
CA VAL A 160 10.53 26.98 27.12
C VAL A 160 9.32 26.06 27.21
N GLU A 161 8.53 26.16 28.28
CA GLU A 161 7.26 25.43 28.41
C GLU A 161 6.27 25.81 27.31
N GLY A 162 6.18 27.10 26.96
CA GLY A 162 5.38 27.60 25.84
C GLY A 162 5.83 27.02 24.49
N ALA A 163 7.12 27.08 24.18
CA ALA A 163 7.67 26.50 22.95
C ALA A 163 7.42 24.98 22.87
N ASN A 164 7.63 24.24 23.96
CA ASN A 164 7.32 22.82 24.04
C ASN A 164 5.82 22.53 23.88
N PHE A 165 4.95 23.41 24.41
CA PHE A 165 3.50 23.31 24.23
C PHE A 165 3.11 23.54 22.77
N ASP A 166 3.65 24.57 22.11
CA ASP A 166 3.35 24.89 20.71
C ASP A 166 3.80 23.76 19.78
N VAL A 167 4.99 23.19 19.99
CA VAL A 167 5.46 22.01 19.25
C VAL A 167 4.48 20.85 19.41
N ARG A 168 4.05 20.54 20.65
CA ARG A 168 3.07 19.46 20.89
C ARG A 168 1.72 19.74 20.29
N LYS A 169 1.26 20.99 20.33
CA LYS A 169 0.00 21.41 19.74
C LYS A 169 0.03 21.19 18.23
N HIS A 170 1.11 21.61 17.57
CA HIS A 170 1.27 21.35 16.14
C HIS A 170 1.29 19.86 15.83
N LEU A 171 2.07 19.04 16.56
CA LEU A 171 2.05 17.58 16.38
C LEU A 171 0.65 16.98 16.55
N LEU A 172 -0.12 17.44 17.53
CA LEU A 172 -1.50 17.01 17.76
C LEU A 172 -2.41 17.40 16.60
N GLU A 173 -2.27 18.61 16.05
CA GLU A 173 -3.09 19.07 14.92
C GLU A 173 -2.88 18.22 13.65
N TYR A 174 -1.67 17.72 13.41
CA TYR A 174 -1.40 16.75 12.34
C TYR A 174 -2.02 15.39 12.65
N ASP A 175 -1.88 14.90 13.89
CA ASP A 175 -2.44 13.61 14.32
C ASP A 175 -3.97 13.61 14.30
N ASP A 176 -4.63 14.74 14.62
CA ASP A 176 -6.08 14.88 14.59
C ASP A 176 -6.69 14.60 13.21
N VAL A 177 -6.00 14.98 12.13
CA VAL A 177 -6.42 14.68 10.75
C VAL A 177 -6.42 13.18 10.52
N LEU A 178 -5.31 12.54 10.87
CA LEU A 178 -5.12 11.11 10.68
C LEU A 178 -6.03 10.28 11.60
N ASN A 179 -6.30 10.76 12.82
CA ASN A 179 -7.25 10.15 13.75
C ASN A 179 -8.68 10.14 13.19
N LYS A 180 -9.12 11.23 12.56
CA LYS A 180 -10.44 11.27 11.90
C LYS A 180 -10.54 10.26 10.76
N GLN A 181 -9.53 10.21 9.91
CA GLN A 181 -9.46 9.24 8.80
C GLN A 181 -9.42 7.79 9.31
N ARG A 182 -8.60 7.54 10.35
CA ARG A 182 -8.53 6.23 11.01
C ARG A 182 -9.89 5.80 11.56
N SER A 183 -10.60 6.71 12.23
CA SER A 183 -11.94 6.45 12.76
C SER A 183 -12.93 6.08 11.65
N GLN A 184 -12.86 6.75 10.49
CA GLN A 184 -13.69 6.40 9.34
C GLN A 184 -13.35 5.01 8.79
N ILE A 185 -12.06 4.71 8.57
CA ILE A 185 -11.62 3.39 8.07
C ILE A 185 -11.99 2.27 9.05
N TYR A 186 -11.80 2.47 10.35
CA TYR A 186 -12.13 1.45 11.35
C TYR A 186 -13.64 1.25 11.45
N SER A 187 -14.44 2.31 11.38
CA SER A 187 -15.90 2.19 11.32
C SER A 187 -16.37 1.40 10.09
N GLN A 188 -15.75 1.62 8.92
CA GLN A 188 -16.05 0.84 7.72
C GLN A 188 -15.65 -0.63 7.89
N ARG A 189 -14.46 -0.90 8.43
CA ARG A 189 -13.99 -2.28 8.70
C ARG A 189 -14.88 -3.00 9.70
N ASP A 190 -15.28 -2.35 10.79
CA ASP A 190 -16.18 -2.92 11.79
C ASP A 190 -17.55 -3.23 11.19
N ARG A 191 -18.09 -2.33 10.35
CA ARG A 191 -19.30 -2.60 9.57
C ARG A 191 -19.13 -3.82 8.66
N ILE A 192 -17.99 -3.94 7.97
CA ILE A 192 -17.70 -5.11 7.13
C ILE A 192 -17.60 -6.39 7.96
N PHE A 193 -17.15 -6.34 9.22
CA PHE A 193 -17.14 -7.53 10.09
C PHE A 193 -18.53 -7.93 10.59
N VAL A 194 -19.39 -6.96 10.89
CA VAL A 194 -20.66 -7.21 11.58
C VAL A 194 -21.85 -7.36 10.63
N LYS A 195 -21.82 -6.71 9.45
CA LYS A 195 -22.94 -6.75 8.50
C LYS A 195 -23.15 -8.19 8.00
N GLU A 196 -24.40 -8.64 8.07
CA GLU A 196 -24.79 -10.00 7.68
C GLU A 196 -24.60 -10.22 6.17
N ASP A 197 -24.99 -9.23 5.35
CA ASP A 197 -24.92 -9.29 3.90
C ASP A 197 -24.20 -8.07 3.31
N LEU A 198 -23.15 -8.31 2.51
CA LEU A 198 -22.32 -7.32 1.85
C LEU A 198 -22.59 -7.22 0.34
N SER A 199 -23.52 -8.01 -0.22
CA SER A 199 -23.83 -7.99 -1.65
C SER A 199 -24.23 -6.60 -2.13
N ASP A 200 -25.12 -5.90 -1.43
CA ASP A 200 -25.52 -4.53 -1.78
C ASP A 200 -24.33 -3.55 -1.79
N ASP A 201 -23.38 -3.70 -0.85
CA ASP A 201 -22.21 -2.81 -0.79
C ASP A 201 -21.31 -3.00 -2.02
N ILE A 202 -21.16 -4.25 -2.47
CA ILE A 202 -20.39 -4.59 -3.68
C ILE A 202 -21.13 -4.14 -4.94
N ALA A 203 -22.46 -4.36 -5.01
CA ALA A 203 -23.29 -3.92 -6.12
C ALA A 203 -23.25 -2.40 -6.27
N ASP A 204 -23.37 -1.64 -5.18
CA ASP A 204 -23.22 -0.19 -5.18
C ASP A 204 -21.83 0.25 -5.66
N MET A 205 -20.76 -0.44 -5.24
CA MET A 205 -19.40 -0.17 -5.71
C MET A 205 -19.27 -0.43 -7.21
N LEU A 206 -19.78 -1.57 -7.70
CA LEU A 206 -19.81 -1.94 -9.11
C LEU A 206 -20.57 -0.91 -9.94
N GLN A 207 -21.79 -0.56 -9.54
CA GLN A 207 -22.62 0.44 -10.21
C GLN A 207 -21.89 1.77 -10.36
N ASN A 208 -21.30 2.27 -9.27
CA ASN A 208 -20.58 3.55 -9.29
C ASN A 208 -19.36 3.52 -10.22
N GLU A 209 -18.59 2.43 -10.20
CA GLU A 209 -17.40 2.30 -11.04
C GLU A 209 -17.76 2.09 -12.52
N VAL A 210 -18.76 1.26 -12.81
CA VAL A 210 -19.29 1.05 -14.17
C VAL A 210 -19.80 2.37 -14.72
N THR A 211 -20.64 3.09 -13.98
CA THR A 211 -21.19 4.40 -14.39
C THR A 211 -20.05 5.38 -14.69
N LYS A 212 -19.10 5.54 -13.76
CA LYS A 212 -17.93 6.42 -13.96
C LYS A 212 -17.14 6.05 -15.22
N ARG A 213 -16.94 4.75 -15.48
CA ARG A 213 -16.17 4.27 -16.63
C ARG A 213 -16.90 4.37 -17.95
N VAL A 214 -18.22 4.18 -17.97
CA VAL A 214 -19.04 4.40 -19.16
C VAL A 214 -19.06 5.88 -19.50
N ASP A 215 -19.30 6.76 -18.53
CA ASP A 215 -19.29 8.22 -18.74
C ASP A 215 -17.95 8.71 -19.33
N VAL A 216 -16.83 8.26 -18.74
CA VAL A 216 -15.49 8.59 -19.25
C VAL A 216 -15.23 7.91 -20.60
N GLY A 217 -15.68 6.67 -20.76
CA GLY A 217 -15.46 5.85 -21.95
C GLY A 217 -16.22 6.34 -23.18
N PHE A 218 -17.35 7.03 -23.01
CA PHE A 218 -18.12 7.58 -24.13
C PHE A 218 -17.68 9.00 -24.53
N ALA A 219 -16.85 9.65 -23.70
CA ALA A 219 -16.26 10.95 -24.01
C ALA A 219 -14.98 10.87 -24.87
N ASP A 220 -14.34 9.70 -24.94
CA ASP A 220 -13.09 9.44 -25.67
C ASP A 220 -13.36 8.43 -26.80
N GLU A 221 -12.85 8.67 -28.01
CA GLU A 221 -12.95 7.72 -29.13
C GLU A 221 -12.28 6.36 -28.81
N GLU A 222 -11.26 6.35 -27.95
CA GLU A 222 -10.64 5.12 -27.47
C GLU A 222 -11.31 4.53 -26.22
N GLY A 223 -12.32 5.19 -25.65
CA GLY A 223 -12.92 4.78 -24.40
C GLY A 223 -13.70 3.46 -24.45
N PRO A 224 -14.49 3.14 -25.51
CA PRO A 224 -15.30 1.92 -25.53
C PRO A 224 -14.47 0.63 -25.46
N TRP A 225 -13.30 0.57 -26.11
CA TRP A 225 -12.45 -0.62 -26.03
C TRP A 225 -11.73 -0.74 -24.68
N LYS A 226 -11.37 0.39 -24.05
CA LYS A 226 -10.82 0.41 -22.68
C LYS A 226 -11.85 -0.10 -21.67
N LEU A 227 -13.13 0.26 -21.86
CA LEU A 227 -14.23 -0.24 -21.05
C LEU A 227 -14.38 -1.76 -21.19
N ILE A 228 -14.45 -2.29 -22.42
CA ILE A 228 -14.52 -3.75 -22.64
C ILE A 228 -13.30 -4.46 -22.06
N ALA A 229 -12.09 -3.96 -22.30
CA ALA A 229 -10.86 -4.54 -21.75
C ALA A 229 -10.88 -4.61 -20.22
N TRP A 230 -11.40 -3.57 -19.57
CA TRP A 230 -11.57 -3.54 -18.12
C TRP A 230 -12.64 -4.56 -17.66
N LEU A 231 -13.78 -4.66 -18.34
CA LEU A 231 -14.81 -5.65 -18.04
C LEU A 231 -14.29 -7.09 -18.18
N GLU A 232 -13.49 -7.38 -19.20
CA GLU A 232 -12.82 -8.68 -19.37
C GLU A 232 -11.88 -9.01 -18.21
N GLN A 233 -11.27 -8.00 -17.59
CA GLN A 233 -10.42 -8.16 -16.41
C GLN A 233 -11.25 -8.35 -15.13
N VAL A 234 -12.34 -7.60 -14.97
CA VAL A 234 -13.22 -7.65 -13.79
C VAL A 234 -13.96 -8.98 -13.73
N GLN A 235 -14.63 -9.34 -14.83
CA GLN A 235 -15.38 -10.58 -14.98
C GLN A 235 -14.90 -11.33 -16.23
N PRO A 236 -13.78 -12.07 -16.11
CA PRO A 236 -13.36 -12.97 -17.17
C PRO A 236 -14.32 -14.15 -17.30
N PRO A 237 -14.34 -14.86 -18.44
CA PRO A 237 -15.11 -16.08 -18.57
C PRO A 237 -14.74 -17.10 -17.49
N PHE A 238 -15.74 -17.76 -16.90
CA PHE A 238 -15.54 -18.75 -15.84
C PHE A 238 -16.39 -19.99 -16.03
N GLU A 239 -15.90 -21.12 -15.52
CA GLU A 239 -16.62 -22.39 -15.55
C GLU A 239 -17.79 -22.34 -14.54
N ALA A 240 -18.99 -22.56 -15.04
CA ALA A 240 -20.22 -22.65 -14.29
C ALA A 240 -20.82 -24.07 -14.39
N LYS A 241 -21.89 -24.32 -13.62
CA LYS A 241 -22.60 -25.61 -13.64
C LYS A 241 -23.09 -26.01 -15.05
N ASP A 242 -23.61 -25.05 -15.80
CA ASP A 242 -24.24 -25.28 -17.10
C ASP A 242 -23.29 -25.01 -18.29
N GLY A 243 -21.99 -24.90 -18.02
CA GLY A 243 -20.95 -24.64 -19.02
C GLY A 243 -20.15 -23.39 -18.74
N LEU A 244 -19.54 -22.81 -19.77
CA LEU A 244 -18.69 -21.65 -19.64
C LEU A 244 -19.53 -20.37 -19.68
N PHE A 245 -19.47 -19.56 -18.63
CA PHE A 245 -20.14 -18.26 -18.57
C PHE A 245 -19.27 -17.20 -19.29
N PRO A 246 -19.82 -16.40 -20.22
CA PRO A 246 -19.06 -15.40 -20.96
C PRO A 246 -18.72 -14.17 -20.12
N SER A 247 -17.65 -13.46 -20.47
CA SER A 247 -17.50 -12.05 -20.10
C SER A 247 -18.50 -11.19 -20.86
N TYR A 248 -18.66 -9.91 -20.47
CA TYR A 248 -19.56 -9.00 -21.18
C TYR A 248 -19.18 -8.83 -22.66
N GLY A 249 -17.89 -8.69 -22.98
CA GLY A 249 -17.43 -8.57 -24.36
C GLY A 249 -17.76 -9.81 -25.20
N PHE A 250 -17.57 -11.00 -24.63
CA PHE A 250 -17.97 -12.24 -25.29
C PHE A 250 -19.49 -12.42 -25.37
N LYS A 251 -20.26 -11.93 -24.39
CA LYS A 251 -21.72 -11.95 -24.43
C LYS A 251 -22.24 -11.14 -25.62
N LEU A 252 -21.74 -9.92 -25.81
CA LEU A 252 -22.08 -9.09 -26.98
C LEU A 252 -21.79 -9.81 -28.30
N ILE A 253 -20.67 -10.54 -28.37
CA ILE A 253 -20.28 -11.28 -29.57
C ILE A 253 -21.16 -12.51 -29.79
N LEU A 254 -21.47 -13.27 -28.74
CA LEU A 254 -22.35 -14.44 -28.81
C LEU A 254 -23.73 -14.05 -29.33
N ASP A 255 -24.25 -12.89 -28.92
CA ASP A 255 -25.54 -12.36 -29.37
C ASP A 255 -25.57 -12.00 -30.87
N GLN A 256 -24.40 -11.88 -31.53
CA GLN A 256 -24.29 -11.68 -32.98
C GLN A 256 -24.25 -12.99 -33.78
N ILE A 257 -24.06 -14.15 -33.13
CA ILE A 257 -23.90 -15.42 -33.85
C ILE A 257 -25.27 -15.94 -34.30
N SER A 258 -25.45 -16.11 -35.61
CA SER A 258 -26.66 -16.70 -36.17
C SER A 258 -26.87 -18.15 -35.70
N SER A 259 -28.10 -18.49 -35.33
CA SER A 259 -28.50 -19.84 -34.97
C SER A 259 -28.61 -20.80 -36.16
N GLN A 260 -28.77 -20.27 -37.39
CA GLN A 260 -28.92 -21.08 -38.60
C GLN A 260 -27.59 -21.43 -39.27
N ASP A 261 -26.59 -20.56 -39.15
CA ASP A 261 -25.26 -20.76 -39.73
C ASP A 261 -24.17 -20.21 -38.80
N ALA A 262 -24.00 -20.90 -37.67
CA ALA A 262 -23.06 -20.51 -36.63
C ALA A 262 -21.60 -20.55 -37.13
N ARG A 263 -21.25 -21.49 -38.02
CA ARG A 263 -19.89 -21.62 -38.55
C ARG A 263 -19.49 -20.38 -39.35
N SER A 264 -20.30 -19.98 -40.34
CA SER A 264 -19.96 -18.82 -41.18
C SER A 264 -20.02 -17.52 -40.37
N SER A 265 -20.97 -17.39 -39.45
CA SER A 265 -21.10 -16.23 -38.57
C SER A 265 -19.85 -16.05 -37.69
N ILE A 266 -19.34 -17.12 -37.09
CA ILE A 266 -18.11 -17.08 -36.28
C ILE A 266 -16.90 -16.66 -37.14
N LEU A 267 -16.76 -17.18 -38.36
CA LEU A 267 -15.68 -16.77 -39.25
C LEU A 267 -15.76 -15.28 -39.65
N ASP A 268 -16.96 -14.78 -39.95
CA ASP A 268 -17.16 -13.36 -40.28
C ASP A 268 -16.79 -12.47 -39.08
N ILE A 269 -17.29 -12.81 -37.88
CA ILE A 269 -16.97 -12.11 -36.63
C ILE A 269 -15.46 -12.09 -36.39
N ILE A 270 -14.77 -13.22 -36.55
CA ILE A 270 -13.33 -13.30 -36.34
C ILE A 270 -12.58 -12.45 -37.38
N SER A 271 -12.96 -12.53 -38.65
CA SER A 271 -12.35 -11.74 -39.72
C SER A 271 -12.53 -10.24 -39.45
N ARG A 272 -13.72 -9.83 -39.01
CA ARG A 272 -14.00 -8.45 -38.58
C ARG A 272 -13.18 -8.06 -37.36
N ALA A 273 -13.07 -8.92 -36.35
CA ALA A 273 -12.28 -8.63 -35.16
C ALA A 273 -10.80 -8.37 -35.48
N ILE A 274 -10.20 -9.19 -36.34
CA ILE A 274 -8.83 -9.00 -36.81
C ILE A 274 -8.70 -7.70 -37.61
N GLN A 275 -9.69 -7.37 -38.43
CA GLN A 275 -9.71 -6.11 -39.19
C GLN A 275 -9.77 -4.90 -38.25
N VAL A 276 -10.71 -4.87 -37.31
CA VAL A 276 -10.90 -3.74 -36.38
C VAL A 276 -9.68 -3.54 -35.48
N GLU A 277 -9.06 -4.62 -35.01
CA GLU A 277 -7.77 -4.55 -34.29
C GLU A 277 -6.67 -3.95 -35.19
N GLY A 278 -6.60 -4.36 -36.46
CA GLY A 278 -5.68 -3.79 -37.44
C GLY A 278 -5.91 -2.30 -37.67
N ASP A 279 -7.16 -1.87 -37.82
CA ASP A 279 -7.53 -0.46 -38.02
C ASP A 279 -7.21 0.38 -36.78
N HIS A 280 -7.37 -0.17 -35.57
CA HIS A 280 -6.92 0.47 -34.34
C HIS A 280 -5.39 0.61 -34.29
N HIS A 281 -4.65 -0.45 -34.62
CA HIS A 281 -3.18 -0.37 -34.69
C HIS A 281 -2.70 0.65 -35.72
N LEU A 282 -3.37 0.76 -36.86
CA LEU A 282 -3.02 1.73 -37.91
C LEU A 282 -3.22 3.16 -37.42
N ARG A 283 -4.37 3.50 -36.83
CA ARG A 283 -4.61 4.82 -36.22
C ARG A 283 -3.56 5.18 -35.16
N ALA A 284 -3.19 4.21 -34.32
CA ALA A 284 -2.15 4.41 -33.32
C ALA A 284 -0.77 4.64 -33.94
N ILE A 285 -0.49 4.06 -35.12
CA ILE A 285 0.74 4.30 -35.89
C ILE A 285 0.72 5.69 -36.51
N GLU A 286 -0.40 6.11 -37.10
CA GLU A 286 -0.58 7.47 -37.63
C GLU A 286 -0.35 8.52 -36.55
N SER A 287 -0.97 8.36 -35.37
CA SER A 287 -0.74 9.27 -34.22
C SER A 287 0.73 9.27 -33.75
N LEU A 288 1.42 8.12 -33.80
CA LEU A 288 2.84 8.04 -33.45
C LEU A 288 3.72 8.77 -34.46
N ILE A 289 3.44 8.62 -35.75
CA ILE A 289 4.13 9.34 -36.83
C ILE A 289 3.96 10.84 -36.64
N GLU A 290 2.73 11.31 -36.40
CA GLU A 290 2.43 12.74 -36.24
C GLU A 290 3.12 13.35 -35.01
N LYS A 291 3.05 12.69 -33.85
CA LYS A 291 3.79 13.13 -32.65
C LYS A 291 5.31 13.15 -32.87
N THR A 292 5.81 12.21 -33.68
CA THR A 292 7.24 12.17 -34.01
C THR A 292 7.59 13.28 -35.00
N ARG A 293 6.69 13.64 -35.93
CA ARG A 293 6.83 14.79 -36.82
C ARG A 293 6.95 16.08 -36.02
N GLU A 294 6.01 16.35 -35.10
CA GLU A 294 6.05 17.55 -34.24
C GLU A 294 7.36 17.64 -33.45
N ALA A 295 7.79 16.52 -32.85
CA ALA A 295 9.05 16.47 -32.11
C ALA A 295 10.28 16.60 -33.02
N PHE A 296 10.21 16.06 -34.24
CA PHE A 296 11.27 16.16 -35.25
C PHE A 296 11.41 17.61 -35.74
N GLU A 297 10.33 18.28 -36.10
CA GLU A 297 10.34 19.69 -36.53
C GLU A 297 10.90 20.61 -35.45
N ALA A 298 10.42 20.45 -34.21
CA ALA A 298 10.96 21.20 -33.07
C ALA A 298 12.46 20.94 -32.88
N GLN A 299 12.91 19.68 -33.06
CA GLN A 299 14.32 19.36 -32.96
C GLN A 299 15.13 20.00 -34.08
N THR A 300 14.70 19.85 -35.33
CA THR A 300 15.39 20.40 -36.51
C THR A 300 15.54 21.92 -36.37
N ASN A 301 14.45 22.63 -36.06
CA ASN A 301 14.49 24.09 -35.85
C ASN A 301 15.48 24.51 -34.76
N GLU A 302 15.52 23.81 -33.62
CA GLU A 302 16.49 24.10 -32.55
C GLU A 302 17.95 23.92 -33.02
N ARG A 303 18.25 22.89 -33.81
CA ARG A 303 19.61 22.66 -34.32
C ARG A 303 19.94 23.65 -35.42
N ASP A 304 18.98 23.99 -36.27
CA ASP A 304 19.15 24.98 -37.33
C ASP A 304 19.46 26.34 -36.73
N ASP A 305 18.71 26.79 -35.72
CA ASP A 305 19.00 28.02 -34.95
C ASP A 305 20.39 27.99 -34.31
N THR A 306 20.84 26.81 -33.85
CA THR A 306 22.17 26.62 -33.26
C THR A 306 23.27 26.74 -34.31
N VAL A 307 23.07 26.15 -35.49
CA VAL A 307 23.99 26.27 -36.64
C VAL A 307 24.03 27.71 -37.12
N ASP A 308 22.88 28.37 -37.25
CA ASP A 308 22.73 29.79 -37.58
C ASP A 308 23.53 30.67 -36.64
N ALA A 309 23.29 30.56 -35.33
CA ALA A 309 23.97 31.35 -34.32
C ALA A 309 25.49 31.12 -34.31
N TYR A 310 25.93 29.89 -34.60
CA TYR A 310 27.36 29.56 -34.71
C TYR A 310 28.01 30.29 -35.90
N PHE A 311 27.40 30.24 -37.09
CA PHE A 311 27.92 30.92 -38.27
C PHE A 311 27.83 32.45 -38.15
N GLU A 312 26.76 32.99 -37.55
CA GLU A 312 26.65 34.42 -37.24
C GLU A 312 27.77 34.88 -36.31
N GLY A 313 28.02 34.16 -35.21
CA GLY A 313 29.11 34.47 -34.29
C GLY A 313 30.50 34.33 -34.90
N MET A 314 30.65 33.50 -35.95
CA MET A 314 31.90 33.35 -36.68
C MET A 314 32.23 34.58 -37.53
N ARG A 315 31.22 35.31 -38.04
CA ARG A 315 31.43 36.54 -38.83
C ARG A 315 32.19 37.63 -38.06
N ASP A 316 32.09 37.62 -36.73
CA ASP A 316 32.72 38.60 -35.83
C ASP A 316 34.15 38.22 -35.40
N LEU A 317 34.67 37.08 -35.84
CA LEU A 317 36.03 36.61 -35.50
C LEU A 317 37.11 37.25 -36.39
N GLU A 318 38.25 37.64 -35.79
CA GLU A 318 39.41 38.18 -36.54
C GLU A 318 40.10 37.12 -37.42
N GLU A 319 40.03 35.84 -37.05
CA GLU A 319 40.56 34.71 -37.83
C GLU A 319 39.51 33.58 -37.93
N THR A 320 39.23 33.11 -39.15
CA THR A 320 38.35 31.96 -39.39
C THR A 320 39.00 30.67 -38.87
N PRO A 321 38.31 29.87 -38.03
CA PRO A 321 38.84 28.61 -37.53
C PRO A 321 39.13 27.61 -38.66
N ARG A 322 40.01 26.63 -38.40
CA ARG A 322 40.27 25.55 -39.37
C ARG A 322 38.99 24.71 -39.60
N PRO A 323 38.73 24.22 -40.83
CA PRO A 323 37.54 23.42 -41.15
C PRO A 323 37.28 22.26 -40.20
N GLN A 324 38.32 21.55 -39.75
CA GLN A 324 38.20 20.45 -38.78
C GLN A 324 37.64 20.92 -37.43
N LYS A 325 38.11 22.08 -36.95
CA LYS A 325 37.65 22.67 -35.69
C LYS A 325 36.21 23.16 -35.80
N ILE A 326 35.83 23.70 -36.96
CA ILE A 326 34.44 24.10 -37.25
C ILE A 326 33.51 22.89 -37.15
N VAL A 327 33.85 21.78 -37.81
CA VAL A 327 33.05 20.55 -37.76
C VAL A 327 32.97 19.97 -36.35
N GLU A 328 34.08 19.99 -35.59
CA GLU A 328 34.11 19.55 -34.20
C GLU A 328 33.20 20.39 -33.30
N GLU A 329 33.23 21.72 -33.44
CA GLU A 329 32.40 22.65 -32.67
C GLU A 329 30.92 22.52 -33.03
N ILE A 330 30.57 22.50 -34.32
CA ILE A 330 29.19 22.30 -34.75
C ILE A 330 28.68 20.93 -34.28
N THR A 331 29.45 19.86 -34.47
CA THR A 331 29.09 18.50 -33.99
C THR A 331 28.83 18.48 -32.47
N ALA A 332 29.66 19.20 -31.70
CA ALA A 332 29.49 19.32 -30.26
C ALA A 332 28.23 20.10 -29.90
N LEU A 333 27.88 21.15 -30.66
CA LEU A 333 26.71 22.00 -30.43
C LEU A 333 25.40 21.33 -30.84
N VAL A 334 25.32 20.70 -32.01
CA VAL A 334 24.10 20.01 -32.48
C VAL A 334 23.90 18.65 -31.82
N HIS A 335 24.90 18.15 -31.08
CA HIS A 335 24.92 16.85 -30.41
C HIS A 335 24.66 15.66 -31.36
N LEU A 336 25.11 15.77 -32.61
CA LEU A 336 24.95 14.75 -33.65
C LEU A 336 26.27 14.53 -34.38
N PRO A 337 26.67 13.28 -34.67
CA PRO A 337 27.91 13.02 -35.39
C PRO A 337 27.78 13.44 -36.86
N LEU A 338 28.31 14.61 -37.20
CA LEU A 338 28.32 15.12 -38.57
C LEU A 338 29.56 14.64 -39.33
N LYS A 339 29.38 14.14 -40.54
CA LYS A 339 30.46 13.76 -41.45
C LYS A 339 30.30 14.49 -42.77
N LEU A 340 31.07 15.56 -42.93
CA LEU A 340 31.10 16.33 -44.17
C LEU A 340 31.87 15.55 -45.26
N ASN A 341 31.41 15.66 -46.50
CA ASN A 341 32.12 15.09 -47.64
C ASN A 341 33.34 15.97 -48.01
N ASN A 342 34.20 15.47 -48.90
CA ASN A 342 35.42 16.19 -49.30
C ASN A 342 35.15 17.55 -49.96
N GLU A 343 34.00 17.71 -50.62
CA GLU A 343 33.62 18.95 -51.29
C GLU A 343 33.19 20.00 -50.27
N MET A 344 32.30 19.67 -49.35
CA MET A 344 31.91 20.50 -48.21
C MET A 344 33.13 20.90 -47.36
N MET A 345 34.06 19.97 -47.10
CA MET A 345 35.29 20.28 -46.35
C MET A 345 36.20 21.29 -47.06
N ARG A 346 36.22 21.27 -48.39
CA ARG A 346 36.95 22.25 -49.19
C ARG A 346 36.22 23.59 -49.17
N THR A 347 34.92 23.60 -49.43
CA THR A 347 34.11 24.82 -49.42
C THR A 347 34.13 25.50 -48.06
N LEU A 348 34.14 24.73 -46.96
CA LEU A 348 34.27 25.26 -45.60
C LEU A 348 35.61 25.99 -45.35
N SER A 349 36.62 25.78 -46.18
CA SER A 349 37.90 26.49 -46.13
C SER A 349 37.96 27.74 -47.01
N GLU A 350 37.10 27.82 -48.02
CA GLU A 350 37.06 28.90 -49.01
C GLU A 350 35.95 29.91 -48.68
N ASP A 351 34.75 29.41 -48.41
CA ASP A 351 33.54 30.16 -48.05
C ASP A 351 32.70 29.35 -47.04
N PRO A 352 32.98 29.47 -45.71
CA PRO A 352 32.31 28.71 -44.67
C PRO A 352 30.79 28.85 -44.67
N GLU A 353 30.29 30.04 -45.02
CA GLU A 353 28.87 30.39 -44.93
C GLU A 353 28.02 29.67 -45.99
N SER A 354 28.59 29.41 -47.17
CA SER A 354 27.92 28.67 -48.24
C SER A 354 27.64 27.19 -47.90
N VAL A 355 28.29 26.62 -46.88
CA VAL A 355 28.13 25.21 -46.47
C VAL A 355 27.06 25.07 -45.37
N LYS A 356 26.53 26.18 -44.87
CA LYS A 356 25.56 26.22 -43.77
C LYS A 356 24.30 25.39 -44.08
N GLU A 357 23.67 25.64 -45.23
CA GLU A 357 22.47 24.92 -45.67
C GLU A 357 22.76 23.41 -45.82
N ASP A 358 23.91 23.05 -46.42
CA ASP A 358 24.31 21.64 -46.54
C ASP A 358 24.51 20.95 -45.16
N ILE A 359 24.98 21.69 -44.15
CA ILE A 359 25.12 21.19 -42.77
C ILE A 359 23.74 21.01 -42.12
N GLN A 360 22.82 21.94 -42.32
CA GLN A 360 21.43 21.84 -41.84
C GLN A 360 20.72 20.64 -42.46
N ASP A 361 20.88 20.44 -43.78
CA ASP A 361 20.38 19.26 -44.48
C ASP A 361 20.98 17.96 -43.93
N LEU A 362 22.29 17.94 -43.64
CA LEU A 362 22.96 16.79 -43.04
C LEU A 362 22.44 16.49 -41.63
N VAL A 363 22.17 17.53 -40.82
CA VAL A 363 21.54 17.41 -39.49
C VAL A 363 20.15 16.82 -39.62
N ALA A 364 19.31 17.37 -40.50
CA ALA A 364 17.96 16.88 -40.76
C ALA A 364 17.96 15.41 -41.19
N GLN A 365 18.84 15.02 -42.13
CA GLN A 365 18.98 13.63 -42.58
C GLN A 365 19.40 12.68 -41.45
N GLN A 366 20.32 13.09 -40.57
CA GLN A 366 20.70 12.28 -39.41
C GLN A 366 19.57 12.13 -38.40
N LEU A 367 18.83 13.21 -38.14
CA LEU A 367 17.64 13.17 -37.29
C LEU A 367 16.55 12.26 -37.88
N THR A 368 16.35 12.31 -39.21
CA THR A 368 15.44 11.42 -39.93
C THR A 368 15.85 9.96 -39.72
N ALA A 369 17.12 9.60 -39.93
CA ALA A 369 17.61 8.23 -39.75
C ALA A 369 17.43 7.71 -38.30
N LEU A 370 17.68 8.57 -37.31
CA LEU A 370 17.49 8.24 -35.89
C LEU A 370 16.02 7.98 -35.55
N ASN A 371 15.12 8.86 -35.99
CA ASN A 371 13.69 8.72 -35.75
C ASN A 371 13.10 7.55 -36.54
N ALA A 372 13.55 7.31 -37.79
CA ALA A 372 13.18 6.15 -38.59
C ALA A 372 13.43 4.85 -37.85
N THR A 373 14.64 4.68 -37.28
CA THR A 373 15.02 3.46 -36.55
C THR A 373 14.10 3.21 -35.35
N ARG A 374 13.75 4.27 -34.61
CA ARG A 374 12.85 4.20 -33.45
C ARG A 374 11.42 3.86 -33.88
N LEU A 375 10.90 4.53 -34.90
CA LEU A 375 9.56 4.31 -35.45
C LEU A 375 9.41 2.90 -35.99
N ILE A 376 10.36 2.45 -36.80
CA ILE A 376 10.39 1.08 -37.36
C ILE A 376 10.30 0.05 -36.23
N GLY A 377 11.12 0.18 -35.19
CA GLY A 377 11.08 -0.74 -34.05
C GLY A 377 9.72 -0.74 -33.31
N ALA A 378 9.15 0.45 -33.07
CA ALA A 378 7.84 0.58 -32.43
C ALA A 378 6.72 -0.04 -33.27
N ILE A 379 6.75 0.17 -34.59
CA ILE A 379 5.76 -0.33 -35.54
C ILE A 379 5.88 -1.85 -35.70
N GLN A 380 7.09 -2.41 -35.82
CA GLN A 380 7.28 -3.86 -35.89
C GLN A 380 6.73 -4.56 -34.64
N ASN A 381 6.95 -3.99 -33.46
CA ASN A 381 6.40 -4.52 -32.22
C ASN A 381 4.87 -4.50 -32.19
N ARG A 382 4.25 -3.43 -32.72
CA ARG A 382 2.78 -3.29 -32.78
C ARG A 382 2.14 -4.20 -33.82
N VAL A 383 2.74 -4.33 -35.00
CA VAL A 383 2.25 -5.26 -36.05
C VAL A 383 2.49 -6.71 -35.65
N GLY A 384 3.53 -7.00 -34.87
CA GLY A 384 3.85 -8.33 -34.35
C GLY A 384 4.58 -9.23 -35.35
N GLU A 385 5.06 -8.67 -36.45
CA GLU A 385 5.78 -9.37 -37.52
C GLU A 385 6.94 -8.52 -38.07
N GLN A 386 7.90 -9.17 -38.71
CA GLN A 386 8.97 -8.49 -39.43
C GLN A 386 8.42 -7.87 -40.73
N LEU A 387 8.56 -6.55 -40.84
CA LEU A 387 8.14 -5.80 -42.01
C LEU A 387 9.29 -5.61 -43.01
N PRO A 388 9.02 -5.71 -44.33
CA PRO A 388 10.00 -5.50 -45.38
C PRO A 388 10.18 -4.00 -45.63
N TRP A 389 11.16 -3.40 -44.96
CA TRP A 389 11.48 -1.98 -45.15
C TRP A 389 12.32 -1.74 -46.41
N PRO A 390 12.11 -0.63 -47.13
CA PRO A 390 13.01 -0.22 -48.21
C PRO A 390 14.44 0.00 -47.71
N ASN A 391 15.42 -0.28 -48.56
CA ASN A 391 16.83 -0.05 -48.28
C ASN A 391 17.53 0.51 -49.54
N PRO A 392 18.03 1.76 -49.52
CA PRO A 392 18.03 2.70 -48.39
C PRO A 392 16.63 3.25 -48.06
N LEU A 393 16.46 3.74 -46.82
CA LEU A 393 15.25 4.47 -46.42
C LEU A 393 15.24 5.88 -47.05
N PRO A 394 14.07 6.48 -47.29
CA PRO A 394 13.98 7.86 -47.75
C PRO A 394 14.68 8.84 -46.77
N PRO A 395 15.46 9.80 -47.28
CA PRO A 395 16.17 10.77 -46.45
C PRO A 395 15.27 11.91 -45.95
N GLU A 396 14.18 12.20 -46.66
CA GLU A 396 13.19 13.22 -46.32
C GLU A 396 12.09 12.63 -45.42
N TRP A 397 11.66 13.41 -44.44
CA TRP A 397 10.69 12.96 -43.43
C TRP A 397 9.34 12.59 -44.02
N ASP A 398 8.82 13.39 -44.95
CA ASP A 398 7.48 13.17 -45.51
C ASP A 398 7.44 11.87 -46.34
N ASP A 399 8.41 11.67 -47.23
CA ASP A 399 8.57 10.41 -47.98
C ASP A 399 8.76 9.20 -47.04
N LEU A 400 9.57 9.35 -45.98
CA LEU A 400 9.76 8.30 -44.99
C LEU A 400 8.44 7.96 -44.28
N SER A 401 7.68 8.98 -43.88
CA SER A 401 6.43 8.80 -43.15
C SER A 401 5.38 8.05 -43.98
N ASP A 402 5.28 8.36 -45.27
CA ASP A 402 4.40 7.68 -46.22
C ASP A 402 4.82 6.22 -46.44
N VAL A 403 6.12 5.99 -46.65
CA VAL A 403 6.67 4.64 -46.77
C VAL A 403 6.41 3.81 -45.51
N ILE A 404 6.59 4.41 -44.33
CA ILE A 404 6.36 3.74 -43.05
C ILE A 404 4.90 3.35 -42.90
N LEU A 405 3.98 4.30 -43.14
CA LEU A 405 2.54 4.07 -43.00
C LEU A 405 2.05 3.00 -43.98
N GLN A 406 2.47 3.08 -45.25
CA GLN A 406 2.09 2.11 -46.26
C GLN A 406 2.64 0.71 -45.95
N THR A 407 3.90 0.61 -45.54
CA THR A 407 4.51 -0.67 -45.15
C THR A 407 3.79 -1.30 -43.96
N ALA A 408 3.37 -0.48 -42.97
CA ALA A 408 2.60 -0.95 -41.83
C ALA A 408 1.22 -1.46 -42.25
N ARG A 409 0.50 -0.73 -43.11
CA ARG A 409 -0.81 -1.10 -43.67
C ARG A 409 -0.74 -2.44 -44.43
N ASP A 410 0.27 -2.60 -45.27
CA ASP A 410 0.50 -3.85 -46.02
C ASP A 410 0.88 -5.02 -45.11
N GLY A 411 1.61 -4.74 -44.03
CA GLY A 411 1.92 -5.70 -42.97
C GLY A 411 0.67 -6.22 -42.26
N LEU A 412 -0.19 -5.32 -41.79
CA LEU A 412 -1.45 -5.65 -41.12
C LEU A 412 -2.41 -6.42 -42.04
N THR A 413 -2.49 -6.03 -43.31
CA THR A 413 -3.31 -6.72 -44.32
C THR A 413 -2.85 -8.16 -44.54
N ARG A 414 -1.54 -8.37 -44.72
CA ARG A 414 -0.96 -9.72 -44.85
C ARG A 414 -1.18 -10.57 -43.60
N ARG A 415 -1.02 -9.97 -42.41
CA ARG A 415 -1.29 -10.66 -41.13
C ARG A 415 -2.75 -11.11 -41.06
N ARG A 416 -3.69 -10.25 -41.45
CA ARG A 416 -5.13 -10.59 -41.48
C ARG A 416 -5.42 -11.77 -42.41
N GLU A 417 -4.96 -11.72 -43.65
CA GLU A 417 -5.17 -12.81 -44.62
C GLU A 417 -4.59 -14.14 -44.13
N ARG A 418 -3.36 -14.09 -43.59
CA ARG A 418 -2.68 -15.24 -43.01
C ARG A 418 -3.46 -15.83 -41.83
N LEU A 419 -3.95 -14.98 -40.92
CA LEU A 419 -4.74 -15.40 -39.76
C LEU A 419 -6.08 -15.99 -40.17
N ASN A 420 -6.82 -15.34 -41.06
CA ASN A 420 -8.10 -15.84 -41.56
C ASN A 420 -7.97 -17.26 -42.16
N GLY A 421 -6.98 -17.47 -43.03
CA GLY A 421 -6.74 -18.80 -43.60
C GLY A 421 -6.30 -19.84 -42.57
N GLN A 422 -5.56 -19.46 -41.52
CA GLN A 422 -5.23 -20.38 -40.42
C GLN A 422 -6.45 -20.73 -39.57
N ILE A 423 -7.27 -19.73 -39.23
CA ILE A 423 -8.45 -19.88 -38.37
C ILE A 423 -9.50 -20.75 -39.05
N GLU A 424 -9.72 -20.61 -40.35
CA GLU A 424 -10.62 -21.48 -41.09
C GLU A 424 -10.21 -22.96 -40.99
N ARG A 425 -8.92 -23.26 -41.18
CA ARG A 425 -8.39 -24.62 -41.02
C ARG A 425 -8.48 -25.13 -39.58
N ASP A 426 -8.12 -24.30 -38.61
CA ASP A 426 -8.17 -24.65 -37.18
C ASP A 426 -9.62 -24.94 -36.75
N MET A 427 -10.57 -24.13 -37.23
CA MET A 427 -11.99 -24.30 -36.94
C MET A 427 -12.53 -25.60 -37.52
N ASP A 428 -12.19 -25.96 -38.76
CA ASP A 428 -12.61 -27.24 -39.35
C ASP A 428 -12.11 -28.46 -38.56
N ILE A 429 -10.91 -28.36 -37.96
CA ILE A 429 -10.37 -29.42 -37.09
C ILE A 429 -11.11 -29.47 -35.74
N LEU A 430 -11.44 -28.32 -35.15
CA LEU A 430 -12.13 -28.24 -33.86
C LEU A 430 -13.58 -28.73 -33.96
N LEU A 431 -14.28 -28.39 -35.06
CA LEU A 431 -15.66 -28.80 -35.31
C LEU A 431 -15.82 -30.32 -35.54
N GLN A 432 -14.74 -31.04 -35.82
CA GLN A 432 -14.76 -32.51 -35.84
C GLN A 432 -14.90 -33.12 -34.43
N ARG A 433 -14.61 -32.34 -33.38
CA ARG A 433 -14.56 -32.81 -31.98
C ARG A 433 -15.71 -32.29 -31.12
N GLU A 434 -16.25 -31.12 -31.44
CA GLU A 434 -17.30 -30.46 -30.66
C GLU A 434 -18.29 -29.75 -31.60
N SER A 435 -19.60 -29.90 -31.35
CA SER A 435 -20.67 -29.22 -32.11
C SER A 435 -20.94 -27.81 -31.58
N LEU A 436 -21.59 -26.97 -32.40
CA LEU A 436 -21.92 -25.57 -32.07
C LEU A 436 -23.31 -25.37 -31.47
N ASP A 437 -23.83 -26.38 -30.78
CA ASP A 437 -25.22 -26.41 -30.33
C ASP A 437 -25.48 -25.51 -29.11
N THR A 438 -24.44 -25.21 -28.34
CA THR A 438 -24.53 -24.42 -27.10
C THR A 438 -23.64 -23.19 -27.15
N ASP A 439 -24.03 -22.14 -26.44
CA ASP A 439 -23.21 -20.92 -26.33
C ASP A 439 -21.89 -21.18 -25.61
N ALA A 440 -21.84 -22.14 -24.68
CA ALA A 440 -20.60 -22.57 -24.05
C ALA A 440 -19.60 -23.18 -25.06
N SER A 441 -20.09 -24.00 -26.01
CA SER A 441 -19.25 -24.56 -27.08
C SER A 441 -18.79 -23.48 -28.07
N LYS A 442 -19.67 -22.54 -28.45
CA LYS A 442 -19.31 -21.39 -29.29
C LYS A 442 -18.24 -20.52 -28.61
N LEU A 443 -18.41 -20.23 -27.31
CA LEU A 443 -17.46 -19.45 -26.52
C LEU A 443 -16.10 -20.13 -26.41
N ARG A 444 -16.07 -21.43 -26.10
CA ARG A 444 -14.81 -22.21 -26.09
C ARG A 444 -14.10 -22.16 -27.43
N LEU A 445 -14.84 -22.25 -28.54
CA LEU A 445 -14.29 -22.12 -29.88
C LEU A 445 -13.69 -20.72 -30.12
N LEU A 446 -14.44 -19.64 -29.82
CA LEU A 446 -13.96 -18.26 -29.97
C LEU A 446 -12.66 -18.04 -29.19
N MET A 447 -12.62 -18.46 -27.92
CA MET A 447 -11.44 -18.35 -27.06
C MET A 447 -10.26 -19.15 -27.61
N THR A 448 -10.49 -20.39 -28.04
CA THR A 448 -9.43 -21.26 -28.59
C THR A 448 -8.85 -20.68 -29.87
N LEU A 449 -9.68 -20.17 -30.79
CA LEU A 449 -9.24 -19.62 -32.07
C LEU A 449 -8.46 -18.31 -31.91
N SER A 450 -8.79 -17.49 -30.89
CA SER A 450 -8.02 -16.28 -30.57
C SER A 450 -6.62 -16.55 -30.02
N GLN A 451 -6.34 -17.78 -29.59
CA GLN A 451 -5.08 -18.16 -28.96
C GLN A 451 -4.21 -19.00 -29.88
N GLY A 452 -2.90 -18.77 -29.81
CA GLY A 452 -1.87 -19.55 -30.46
C GLY A 452 -0.98 -20.20 -29.42
N ALA A 453 -0.26 -21.26 -29.81
CA ALA A 453 0.73 -21.90 -28.96
C ALA A 453 2.08 -21.99 -29.66
N ARG A 454 3.14 -21.60 -28.94
CA ARG A 454 4.52 -21.76 -29.39
C ARG A 454 5.33 -22.53 -28.36
N SER A 455 6.32 -23.30 -28.83
CA SER A 455 7.30 -23.90 -27.94
C SER A 455 8.25 -22.82 -27.44
N SER A 456 8.40 -22.72 -26.13
CA SER A 456 9.35 -21.83 -25.44
C SER A 456 10.17 -22.65 -24.44
N PHE A 457 11.20 -22.06 -23.85
CA PHE A 457 11.98 -22.69 -22.77
C PHE A 457 11.79 -21.90 -21.47
N ASP A 458 11.48 -22.61 -20.39
CA ASP A 458 11.44 -22.03 -19.05
C ASP A 458 12.85 -21.60 -18.64
N GLN A 459 13.04 -20.32 -18.32
CA GLN A 459 14.34 -19.74 -17.96
C GLN A 459 14.95 -20.35 -16.69
N LYS A 460 14.12 -20.88 -15.76
CA LYS A 460 14.59 -21.49 -14.51
C LYS A 460 14.88 -22.97 -14.65
N THR A 461 14.08 -23.68 -15.44
CA THR A 461 14.18 -25.15 -15.54
C THR A 461 14.81 -25.64 -16.84
N HIS A 462 15.07 -24.75 -17.80
CA HIS A 462 15.53 -25.04 -19.16
C HIS A 462 14.69 -26.10 -19.90
N LYS A 463 13.46 -26.35 -19.44
CA LYS A 463 12.55 -27.30 -20.06
C LYS A 463 11.73 -26.61 -21.14
N GLN A 464 11.42 -27.35 -22.20
CA GLN A 464 10.49 -26.90 -23.21
C GLN A 464 9.09 -26.79 -22.58
N VAL A 465 8.50 -25.60 -22.64
CA VAL A 465 7.16 -25.28 -22.16
C VAL A 465 6.34 -24.73 -23.32
N LYS A 466 5.08 -25.15 -23.42
CA LYS A 466 4.12 -24.58 -24.36
C LYS A 466 3.68 -23.21 -23.84
N GLN A 467 4.07 -22.14 -24.54
CA GLN A 467 3.64 -20.79 -24.22
C GLN A 467 2.43 -20.44 -25.09
N ILE A 468 1.31 -20.13 -24.44
CA ILE A 468 0.10 -19.59 -25.10
C ILE A 468 0.31 -18.10 -25.34
N TYR A 469 -0.07 -17.60 -26.52
CA TYR A 469 -0.06 -16.19 -26.87
C TYR A 469 -1.35 -15.81 -27.59
N LEU A 470 -1.72 -14.53 -27.53
CA LEU A 470 -2.91 -14.02 -28.22
C LEU A 470 -2.59 -13.78 -29.71
N ARG A 471 -3.39 -14.34 -30.62
CA ARG A 471 -3.25 -14.15 -32.08
C ARG A 471 -3.90 -12.85 -32.53
N PHE A 472 -5.05 -12.54 -31.96
CA PHE A 472 -5.87 -11.35 -32.18
C PHE A 472 -6.79 -11.12 -30.97
N SER A 473 -7.32 -9.91 -30.80
CA SER A 473 -8.20 -9.53 -29.71
C SER A 473 -9.64 -9.27 -30.16
N TYR A 474 -10.62 -9.79 -29.42
CA TYR A 474 -12.04 -9.46 -29.64
C TYR A 474 -12.47 -8.14 -29.02
N VAL A 475 -11.66 -7.56 -28.12
CA VAL A 475 -12.01 -6.36 -27.34
C VAL A 475 -12.43 -5.21 -28.24
N PHE A 476 -11.69 -4.97 -29.33
CA PHE A 476 -11.99 -3.86 -30.24
C PHE A 476 -13.28 -4.07 -31.04
N PHE A 477 -13.58 -5.32 -31.41
CA PHE A 477 -14.84 -5.63 -32.10
C PHE A 477 -16.04 -5.54 -31.16
N ALA A 478 -15.93 -6.07 -29.94
CA ALA A 478 -16.97 -5.93 -28.92
C ALA A 478 -17.23 -4.45 -28.58
N ALA A 479 -16.20 -3.61 -28.56
CA ALA A 479 -16.34 -2.17 -28.38
C ALA A 479 -17.16 -1.51 -29.49
N GLN A 480 -16.95 -1.90 -30.75
CA GLN A 480 -17.73 -1.40 -31.88
C GLN A 480 -19.23 -1.76 -31.79
N LEU A 481 -19.59 -2.85 -31.08
CA LEU A 481 -20.99 -3.22 -30.84
C LEU A 481 -21.69 -2.29 -29.82
N LEU A 482 -20.93 -1.42 -29.14
CA LEU A 482 -21.45 -0.36 -28.28
C LEU A 482 -21.69 0.95 -29.03
N ASP A 483 -21.20 1.10 -30.26
CA ASP A 483 -21.33 2.33 -31.05
C ASP A 483 -22.81 2.68 -31.27
N GLY A 484 -23.16 3.94 -31.05
CA GLY A 484 -24.52 4.46 -31.24
C GLY A 484 -25.52 4.08 -30.15
N ARG A 485 -25.07 3.49 -29.03
CA ARG A 485 -25.89 3.28 -27.83
C ARG A 485 -25.80 4.46 -26.88
N GLU A 486 -26.86 4.68 -26.10
CA GLU A 486 -26.85 5.67 -25.03
C GLU A 486 -26.08 5.14 -23.81
N ALA A 487 -25.37 6.03 -23.11
CA ALA A 487 -24.55 5.65 -21.95
C ALA A 487 -25.35 4.95 -20.85
N GLN A 488 -26.59 5.41 -20.59
CA GLN A 488 -27.48 4.81 -19.60
C GLN A 488 -27.85 3.37 -19.94
N ASP A 489 -28.21 3.10 -21.20
CA ASP A 489 -28.55 1.76 -21.67
C ASP A 489 -27.35 0.80 -21.56
N VAL A 490 -26.14 1.31 -21.82
CA VAL A 490 -24.91 0.52 -21.71
C VAL A 490 -24.61 0.18 -20.24
N VAL A 491 -24.79 1.13 -19.33
CA VAL A 491 -24.68 0.86 -17.89
C VAL A 491 -25.67 -0.22 -17.46
N GLU A 492 -26.94 -0.09 -17.83
CA GLU A 492 -28.00 -1.07 -17.49
C GLU A 492 -27.63 -2.47 -18.00
N HIS A 493 -27.26 -2.61 -19.28
CA HIS A 493 -26.89 -3.90 -19.85
C HIS A 493 -25.64 -4.52 -19.21
N ILE A 494 -24.65 -3.70 -18.84
CA ILE A 494 -23.46 -4.20 -18.14
C ILE A 494 -23.85 -4.71 -16.75
N MET A 495 -24.68 -3.96 -16.02
CA MET A 495 -25.10 -4.33 -14.67
C MET A 495 -25.95 -5.60 -14.69
N ASP A 496 -26.91 -5.72 -15.61
CA ASP A 496 -27.72 -6.95 -15.80
C ASP A 496 -26.83 -8.18 -16.05
N HIS A 497 -25.78 -8.02 -16.85
CA HIS A 497 -24.82 -9.09 -17.13
C HIS A 497 -23.99 -9.47 -15.90
N LEU A 498 -23.50 -8.47 -15.15
CA LEU A 498 -22.72 -8.69 -13.93
C LEU A 498 -23.56 -9.32 -12.81
N GLU A 499 -24.82 -8.91 -12.67
CA GLU A 499 -25.78 -9.55 -11.77
C GLU A 499 -25.98 -11.02 -12.17
N SER A 500 -26.25 -11.29 -13.45
CA SER A 500 -26.37 -12.66 -13.97
C SER A 500 -25.11 -13.51 -13.72
N ALA A 501 -23.93 -12.90 -13.81
CA ALA A 501 -22.65 -13.54 -13.51
C ALA A 501 -22.54 -13.88 -12.02
N GLU A 502 -22.93 -12.98 -11.13
CA GLU A 502 -22.94 -13.20 -9.68
C GLU A 502 -23.92 -14.32 -9.29
N GLU A 503 -25.12 -14.33 -9.86
CA GLU A 503 -26.10 -15.39 -9.64
C GLU A 503 -25.58 -16.76 -10.08
N THR A 504 -24.91 -16.80 -11.23
CA THR A 504 -24.30 -18.02 -11.77
C THR A 504 -23.14 -18.52 -10.90
N LEU A 505 -22.29 -17.61 -10.40
CA LEU A 505 -21.23 -17.94 -9.45
C LEU A 505 -21.80 -18.49 -8.15
N ARG A 506 -22.81 -17.82 -7.60
CA ARG A 506 -23.53 -18.21 -6.38
C ARG A 506 -24.10 -19.64 -6.50
N ALA A 507 -24.78 -19.94 -7.61
CA ALA A 507 -25.32 -21.27 -7.87
C ALA A 507 -24.20 -22.33 -8.01
N THR A 508 -23.12 -22.00 -8.74
CA THR A 508 -22.00 -22.90 -8.98
C THR A 508 -21.25 -23.24 -7.70
N TRP A 509 -20.92 -22.24 -6.88
CA TRP A 509 -20.26 -22.44 -5.60
C TRP A 509 -21.16 -23.13 -4.58
N GLY A 510 -22.44 -22.76 -4.52
CA GLY A 510 -23.43 -23.45 -3.69
C GLY A 510 -23.48 -24.95 -3.99
N GLN A 511 -23.54 -25.33 -5.26
CA GLN A 511 -23.55 -26.74 -5.67
C GLN A 511 -22.24 -27.45 -5.32
N SER A 512 -21.09 -26.81 -5.58
CA SER A 512 -19.77 -27.38 -5.32
C SER A 512 -19.56 -27.63 -3.82
N GLU A 513 -19.85 -26.63 -2.98
CA GLU A 513 -19.69 -26.71 -1.54
C GLU A 513 -20.71 -27.66 -0.90
N TYR A 514 -21.96 -27.65 -1.35
CA TYR A 514 -22.93 -28.66 -0.91
C TYR A 514 -22.46 -30.08 -1.22
N SER A 515 -21.95 -30.33 -2.44
CA SER A 515 -21.44 -31.64 -2.85
C SER A 515 -20.24 -32.10 -2.02
N ARG A 516 -19.43 -31.15 -1.53
CA ARG A 516 -18.31 -31.40 -0.63
C ARG A 516 -18.77 -31.71 0.79
N LEU A 517 -19.65 -30.88 1.36
CA LEU A 517 -20.11 -31.01 2.75
C LEU A 517 -21.00 -32.23 2.95
N SER A 518 -21.88 -32.51 1.98
CA SER A 518 -22.81 -33.65 2.05
C SER A 518 -22.12 -35.01 2.14
N GLN A 519 -20.83 -35.12 1.78
CA GLN A 519 -20.07 -36.38 1.94
C GLN A 519 -19.88 -36.78 3.41
N ASN A 520 -19.79 -35.81 4.32
CA ASN A 520 -19.51 -36.02 5.74
C ASN A 520 -20.62 -35.49 6.66
N ALA A 521 -21.65 -34.83 6.12
CA ALA A 521 -22.73 -34.24 6.91
C ALA A 521 -23.73 -35.31 7.39
N ALA A 522 -23.91 -35.41 8.70
CA ALA A 522 -24.94 -36.23 9.32
C ALA A 522 -26.20 -35.40 9.64
N ARG A 523 -26.04 -34.13 10.00
CA ARG A 523 -27.11 -33.20 10.39
C ARG A 523 -27.07 -31.93 9.54
N LEU A 524 -28.19 -31.20 9.51
CA LEU A 524 -28.22 -29.88 8.87
C LEU A 524 -27.25 -28.87 9.51
N ALA A 525 -26.95 -29.03 10.80
CA ALA A 525 -25.91 -28.28 11.53
C ALA A 525 -24.53 -28.32 10.88
N ASP A 526 -24.20 -29.40 10.16
CA ASP A 526 -22.88 -29.60 9.55
C ASP A 526 -22.67 -28.70 8.32
N PHE A 527 -23.75 -28.10 7.79
CA PHE A 527 -23.67 -27.06 6.74
C PHE A 527 -23.54 -25.64 7.34
N GLY A 528 -23.41 -25.53 8.67
CA GLY A 528 -23.08 -24.31 9.38
C GLY A 528 -24.10 -23.18 9.20
N PRO A 529 -23.66 -21.90 9.16
CA PRO A 529 -24.55 -20.74 9.09
C PRO A 529 -25.54 -20.77 7.91
N ALA A 530 -25.15 -21.37 6.79
CA ALA A 530 -26.01 -21.50 5.61
C ALA A 530 -27.29 -22.32 5.89
N ALA A 531 -27.20 -23.38 6.69
CA ALA A 531 -28.39 -24.15 7.08
C ALA A 531 -29.32 -23.38 8.02
N ARG A 532 -28.76 -22.55 8.91
CA ARG A 532 -29.56 -21.66 9.77
C ARG A 532 -30.29 -20.61 8.94
N ILE A 533 -29.64 -20.05 7.92
CA ILE A 533 -30.26 -19.10 6.98
C ILE A 533 -31.39 -19.79 6.21
N ALA A 534 -31.17 -21.01 5.72
CA ALA A 534 -32.15 -21.75 4.92
C ALA A 534 -33.39 -22.20 5.72
N PHE A 535 -33.21 -22.67 6.96
CA PHE A 535 -34.26 -23.41 7.68
C PHE A 535 -34.60 -22.88 9.08
N GLY A 536 -33.89 -21.87 9.57
CA GLY A 536 -34.01 -21.37 10.95
C GLY A 536 -33.46 -22.34 12.00
N GLU A 537 -33.30 -21.90 13.25
CA GLU A 537 -32.62 -22.68 14.31
C GLU A 537 -33.30 -24.03 14.64
N SER A 538 -34.61 -24.16 14.47
CA SER A 538 -35.37 -25.34 14.89
C SER A 538 -35.11 -26.59 14.05
N ARG A 539 -34.79 -26.43 12.77
CA ARG A 539 -34.62 -27.54 11.81
C ARG A 539 -33.16 -28.00 11.66
N VAL A 540 -32.20 -27.26 12.23
CA VAL A 540 -30.76 -27.52 12.09
C VAL A 540 -30.34 -28.90 12.66
N ASN A 541 -31.15 -29.48 13.56
CA ASN A 541 -30.92 -30.81 14.14
C ASN A 541 -31.45 -31.97 13.27
N GLU A 542 -32.17 -31.69 12.19
CA GLU A 542 -32.69 -32.73 11.29
C GLU A 542 -31.53 -33.47 10.57
N THR A 543 -31.78 -34.73 10.20
CA THR A 543 -30.80 -35.55 9.49
C THR A 543 -30.62 -35.06 8.06
N ALA A 544 -29.38 -34.84 7.64
CA ALA A 544 -29.07 -34.29 6.31
C ALA A 544 -29.54 -35.17 5.14
N SER A 545 -29.65 -36.49 5.33
CA SER A 545 -30.11 -37.44 4.31
C SER A 545 -31.63 -37.47 4.13
N ALA A 546 -32.39 -36.86 5.04
CA ALA A 546 -33.85 -36.89 5.04
C ALA A 546 -34.51 -35.65 4.40
N ILE A 547 -33.71 -34.69 3.90
CA ILE A 547 -34.25 -33.46 3.31
C ILE A 547 -34.93 -33.71 1.97
N SER A 548 -36.01 -32.97 1.73
CA SER A 548 -36.71 -32.97 0.44
C SER A 548 -35.86 -32.37 -0.68
N GLU A 549 -36.22 -32.62 -1.94
CA GLU A 549 -35.55 -32.00 -3.09
C GLU A 549 -35.67 -30.47 -3.06
N SER A 550 -36.82 -29.95 -2.60
CA SER A 550 -37.04 -28.52 -2.39
C SER A 550 -36.15 -27.95 -1.28
N ASP A 551 -36.04 -28.63 -0.14
CA ASP A 551 -35.16 -28.20 0.96
C ASP A 551 -33.69 -28.24 0.51
N ARG A 552 -33.28 -29.26 -0.25
CA ARG A 552 -31.93 -29.35 -0.82
C ARG A 552 -31.63 -28.16 -1.72
N ALA A 553 -32.56 -27.76 -2.60
CA ALA A 553 -32.36 -26.60 -3.47
C ALA A 553 -32.19 -25.30 -2.66
N LEU A 554 -33.03 -25.07 -1.65
CA LEU A 554 -32.93 -23.92 -0.74
C LEU A 554 -31.61 -23.88 0.04
N LEU A 555 -31.13 -25.05 0.49
CA LEU A 555 -29.86 -25.16 1.18
C LEU A 555 -28.68 -24.85 0.26
N ILE A 556 -28.68 -25.36 -0.98
CA ILE A 556 -27.65 -25.06 -1.99
C ILE A 556 -27.59 -23.56 -2.28
N GLU A 557 -28.74 -22.91 -2.45
CA GLU A 557 -28.82 -21.47 -2.67
C GLU A 557 -28.25 -20.68 -1.47
N SER A 558 -28.63 -21.07 -0.25
CA SER A 558 -28.16 -20.43 0.98
C SER A 558 -26.66 -20.61 1.22
N ILE A 559 -26.10 -21.77 0.86
CA ILE A 559 -24.65 -22.01 0.87
C ILE A 559 -23.96 -21.09 -0.13
N GLY A 560 -24.49 -20.97 -1.35
CA GLY A 560 -23.98 -20.06 -2.37
C GLY A 560 -23.92 -18.61 -1.88
N LYS A 561 -25.04 -18.11 -1.32
CA LYS A 561 -25.13 -16.76 -0.73
C LYS A 561 -24.09 -16.54 0.36
N TYR A 562 -23.99 -17.48 1.29
CA TYR A 562 -23.03 -17.41 2.39
C TYR A 562 -21.57 -17.39 1.90
N VAL A 563 -21.21 -18.28 0.97
CA VAL A 563 -19.85 -18.36 0.42
C VAL A 563 -19.48 -17.08 -0.31
N LEU A 564 -20.37 -16.56 -1.15
CA LEU A 564 -20.14 -15.31 -1.88
C LEU A 564 -19.97 -14.13 -0.93
N ASN A 565 -20.83 -14.01 0.07
CA ASN A 565 -20.75 -12.96 1.08
C ASN A 565 -19.44 -13.02 1.88
N GLU A 566 -18.94 -14.22 2.21
CA GLU A 566 -17.65 -14.37 2.88
C GLU A 566 -16.47 -14.01 1.97
N VAL A 567 -16.57 -14.30 0.67
CA VAL A 567 -15.62 -13.80 -0.33
C VAL A 567 -15.63 -12.27 -0.39
N HIS A 568 -16.80 -11.63 -0.43
CA HIS A 568 -16.95 -10.18 -0.38
C HIS A 568 -16.34 -9.59 0.89
N ARG A 569 -16.58 -10.20 2.05
CA ARG A 569 -16.00 -9.80 3.35
C ARG A 569 -14.48 -9.86 3.31
N GLN A 570 -13.92 -10.97 2.87
CA GLN A 570 -12.48 -11.16 2.79
C GLN A 570 -11.83 -10.15 1.82
N LEU A 571 -12.47 -9.95 0.66
CA LEU A 571 -12.05 -9.02 -0.39
C LEU A 571 -11.98 -7.60 0.16
N LEU A 572 -13.08 -7.08 0.72
CA LEU A 572 -13.16 -5.75 1.31
C LEU A 572 -12.12 -5.55 2.43
N LEU A 573 -12.06 -6.47 3.39
CA LEU A 573 -11.10 -6.38 4.50
C LEU A 573 -9.66 -6.40 4.03
N SER A 574 -9.34 -7.24 3.02
CA SER A 574 -8.00 -7.30 2.44
C SER A 574 -7.62 -6.01 1.74
N ALA A 575 -8.52 -5.43 0.93
CA ALA A 575 -8.30 -4.19 0.21
C ALA A 575 -8.07 -3.01 1.18
N PHE A 576 -8.93 -2.86 2.19
CA PHE A 576 -8.74 -1.85 3.23
C PHE A 576 -7.43 -2.04 3.99
N SER A 577 -7.07 -3.28 4.34
CA SER A 577 -5.86 -3.54 5.14
C SER A 577 -4.58 -3.26 4.35
N GLU A 578 -4.51 -3.67 3.08
CA GLU A 578 -3.35 -3.46 2.21
C GLU A 578 -3.13 -1.97 1.92
N LEU A 579 -4.17 -1.28 1.42
CA LEU A 579 -4.06 0.11 0.98
C LEU A 579 -3.95 1.10 2.15
N TRP A 580 -4.52 0.78 3.32
CA TRP A 580 -4.38 1.63 4.51
C TRP A 580 -2.94 1.68 5.02
N VAL A 581 -2.20 0.57 4.98
CA VAL A 581 -0.78 0.54 5.39
C VAL A 581 0.06 1.40 4.45
N GLU A 582 -0.18 1.29 3.15
CA GLU A 582 0.48 2.14 2.15
C GLU A 582 0.14 3.61 2.36
N TYR A 583 -1.14 3.93 2.60
CA TYR A 583 -1.60 5.28 2.88
C TYR A 583 -0.93 5.90 4.12
N LEU A 584 -0.83 5.16 5.23
CA LEU A 584 -0.15 5.63 6.44
C LEU A 584 1.30 5.99 6.16
N THR A 585 1.99 5.16 5.37
CA THR A 585 3.37 5.41 4.94
C THR A 585 3.47 6.70 4.11
N LYS A 586 2.54 6.89 3.16
CA LYS A 586 2.50 8.11 2.33
C LYS A 586 2.20 9.37 3.14
N ILE A 587 1.32 9.30 4.14
CA ILE A 587 1.00 10.45 5.01
C ILE A 587 2.15 10.82 5.94
N GLU A 588 2.90 9.83 6.45
CA GLU A 588 4.10 10.11 7.23
C GLU A 588 5.15 10.85 6.38
N ALA A 589 5.37 10.40 5.15
CA ALA A 589 6.25 11.09 4.20
C ALA A 589 5.76 12.51 3.88
N LEU A 590 4.44 12.71 3.68
CA LEU A 590 3.83 14.02 3.43
C LEU A 590 4.09 14.99 4.58
N ARG A 591 3.97 14.52 5.82
CA ARG A 591 4.21 15.35 7.01
C ARG A 591 5.65 15.87 7.04
N VAL A 592 6.63 15.04 6.66
CA VAL A 592 8.04 15.44 6.60
C VAL A 592 8.28 16.43 5.45
N SER A 593 7.73 16.20 4.26
CA SER A 593 7.96 17.06 3.09
C SER A 593 7.34 18.45 3.23
N ILE A 594 6.13 18.55 3.81
CA ILE A 594 5.45 19.84 4.01
C ILE A 594 6.19 20.70 5.05
N GLY A 595 6.85 20.08 6.03
CA GLY A 595 7.75 20.79 6.94
C GLY A 595 8.90 21.52 6.21
N LEU A 596 9.35 21.00 5.07
CA LEU A 596 10.37 21.62 4.22
C LEU A 596 9.78 22.66 3.25
N GLU A 597 8.52 22.50 2.81
CA GLU A 597 7.81 23.46 1.95
C GLU A 597 7.33 24.73 2.70
N ALA A 598 7.37 24.74 4.03
CA ALA A 598 7.03 25.89 4.88
C ALA A 598 7.83 27.19 4.56
N TYR A 599 8.93 27.08 3.80
CA TYR A 599 9.68 28.21 3.25
C TYR A 599 8.89 29.04 2.21
N ALA A 600 7.76 28.53 1.70
CA ALA A 600 6.96 29.18 0.64
C ALA A 600 5.80 30.09 1.16
N GLN A 601 5.87 30.58 2.41
CA GLN A 601 4.90 31.53 3.00
C GLN A 601 3.43 31.08 3.07
N ARG A 602 3.15 29.77 2.96
CA ARG A 602 1.81 29.18 3.18
C ARG A 602 1.78 28.42 4.50
N ASP A 603 0.63 28.42 5.18
CA ASP A 603 0.45 27.66 6.42
C ASP A 603 0.63 26.15 6.15
N PRO A 604 1.67 25.50 6.70
CA PRO A 604 1.96 24.08 6.46
C PRO A 604 0.82 23.16 6.89
N LEU A 605 0.10 23.50 7.96
CA LEU A 605 -1.01 22.68 8.44
C LEU A 605 -2.19 22.70 7.47
N VAL A 606 -2.47 23.86 6.86
CA VAL A 606 -3.53 23.99 5.86
C VAL A 606 -3.20 23.17 4.61
N GLN A 607 -1.95 23.24 4.14
CA GLN A 607 -1.47 22.44 3.01
C GLN A 607 -1.53 20.95 3.30
N TYR A 608 -1.11 20.54 4.51
CA TYR A 608 -1.18 19.15 4.94
C TYR A 608 -2.62 18.64 4.95
N LYS A 609 -3.56 19.42 5.52
CA LYS A 609 -4.99 19.05 5.54
C LYS A 609 -5.56 18.86 4.13
N GLY A 610 -5.24 19.78 3.21
CA GLY A 610 -5.68 19.70 1.81
C GLY A 610 -5.15 18.43 1.12
N ARG A 611 -3.83 18.27 1.08
CA ARG A 611 -3.18 17.10 0.43
C ARG A 611 -3.58 15.79 1.11
N ALA A 612 -3.67 15.74 2.44
CA ALA A 612 -4.10 14.54 3.16
C ALA A 612 -5.56 14.16 2.84
N SER A 613 -6.43 15.14 2.62
CA SER A 613 -7.82 14.91 2.19
C SER A 613 -7.88 14.33 0.77
N GLU A 614 -7.14 14.90 -0.17
CA GLU A 614 -7.04 14.40 -1.56
C GLU A 614 -6.50 12.96 -1.58
N MET A 615 -5.40 12.71 -0.86
CA MET A 615 -4.83 11.37 -0.74
C MET A 615 -5.80 10.37 -0.09
N PHE A 616 -6.63 10.82 0.85
CA PHE A 616 -7.62 9.96 1.48
C PHE A 616 -8.79 9.63 0.54
N GLN A 617 -9.24 10.59 -0.27
CA GLN A 617 -10.23 10.33 -1.31
C GLN A 617 -9.67 9.34 -2.34
N GLN A 618 -8.42 9.52 -2.77
CA GLN A 618 -7.75 8.58 -3.66
C GLN A 618 -7.67 7.18 -3.05
N LEU A 619 -7.33 7.04 -1.77
CA LEU A 619 -7.36 5.76 -1.07
C LEU A 619 -8.74 5.07 -1.18
N LEU A 620 -9.83 5.81 -1.01
CA LEU A 620 -11.18 5.25 -1.12
C LEU A 620 -11.53 4.86 -2.57
N GLU A 621 -11.03 5.59 -3.57
CA GLU A 621 -11.14 5.17 -4.97
C GLU A 621 -10.35 3.88 -5.23
N ASP A 622 -9.10 3.83 -4.78
CA ASP A 622 -8.21 2.69 -4.95
C ASP A 622 -8.78 1.43 -4.29
N VAL A 623 -9.38 1.56 -3.10
CA VAL A 623 -10.08 0.45 -2.42
C VAL A 623 -11.21 -0.07 -3.28
N ARG A 624 -12.09 0.81 -3.81
CA ARG A 624 -13.21 0.40 -4.67
C ARG A 624 -12.71 -0.29 -5.94
N SER A 625 -11.74 0.29 -6.65
CA SER A 625 -11.19 -0.30 -7.87
C SER A 625 -10.52 -1.65 -7.60
N LEU A 626 -9.82 -1.81 -6.46
CA LEU A 626 -9.18 -3.07 -6.08
C LEU A 626 -10.20 -4.17 -5.75
N VAL A 627 -11.27 -3.82 -5.05
CA VAL A 627 -12.40 -4.70 -4.73
C VAL A 627 -13.06 -5.17 -6.02
N ILE A 628 -13.47 -4.26 -6.89
CA ILE A 628 -14.16 -4.56 -8.14
C ILE A 628 -13.28 -5.38 -9.08
N GLY A 629 -12.01 -5.02 -9.24
CA GLY A 629 -11.05 -5.75 -10.08
C GLY A 629 -10.79 -7.19 -9.63
N ARG A 630 -11.27 -7.59 -8.44
CA ARG A 630 -11.12 -8.95 -7.89
C ARG A 630 -12.47 -9.62 -7.58
N ALA A 631 -13.60 -8.94 -7.73
CA ALA A 631 -14.92 -9.42 -7.28
C ALA A 631 -15.29 -10.78 -7.90
N PHE A 632 -15.16 -10.94 -9.22
CA PHE A 632 -15.51 -12.18 -9.92
C PHE A 632 -14.33 -13.15 -10.08
N ALA A 633 -13.09 -12.65 -9.97
CA ALA A 633 -11.88 -13.47 -10.08
C ALA A 633 -11.46 -14.12 -8.75
N ALA A 634 -11.98 -13.63 -7.62
CA ALA A 634 -11.71 -14.18 -6.31
C ALA A 634 -12.25 -15.60 -6.20
N ARG A 635 -11.35 -16.56 -5.91
CA ARG A 635 -11.76 -17.92 -5.59
C ARG A 635 -12.03 -18.02 -4.09
N PRO A 636 -13.11 -18.69 -3.66
CA PRO A 636 -13.30 -18.97 -2.25
C PRO A 636 -12.08 -19.74 -1.73
N ARG A 637 -11.42 -19.20 -0.71
CA ARG A 637 -10.55 -20.02 0.14
C ARG A 637 -11.46 -21.05 0.81
N ARG A 638 -10.93 -22.21 1.21
CA ARG A 638 -11.71 -23.23 1.94
C ARG A 638 -12.43 -22.55 3.09
N VAL A 639 -13.73 -22.32 2.94
CA VAL A 639 -14.54 -21.75 4.00
C VAL A 639 -14.68 -22.88 5.00
N GLU A 640 -13.98 -22.79 6.13
CA GLU A 640 -14.19 -23.69 7.25
C GLU A 640 -15.56 -23.36 7.84
N ILE A 641 -16.57 -23.98 7.26
CA ILE A 641 -17.93 -23.95 7.78
C ILE A 641 -17.87 -24.66 9.11
N THR A 642 -17.79 -23.88 10.19
CA THR A 642 -17.78 -24.41 11.54
C THR A 642 -19.20 -24.93 11.81
N PRO A 643 -19.36 -26.23 12.15
CA PRO A 643 -20.67 -26.76 12.50
C PRO A 643 -21.29 -25.93 13.63
N ILE A 644 -22.59 -25.67 13.55
CA ILE A 644 -23.29 -24.94 14.62
C ILE A 644 -23.36 -25.83 15.85
N GLU A 645 -23.00 -25.31 17.03
CA GLU A 645 -23.19 -26.01 18.30
C GLU A 645 -24.68 -26.28 18.53
N THR A 646 -25.06 -27.56 18.51
CA THR A 646 -26.43 -28.00 18.82
C THR A 646 -26.60 -28.19 20.33
N ALA A 647 -27.81 -28.03 20.86
CA ALA A 647 -28.09 -28.17 22.30
C ALA A 647 -27.67 -29.54 22.88
N GLU A 648 -27.57 -30.59 22.05
CA GLU A 648 -27.05 -31.91 22.46
C GLU A 648 -25.51 -31.93 22.65
N SER A 649 -24.78 -31.05 21.96
CA SER A 649 -23.32 -30.92 22.10
C SER A 649 -22.92 -30.22 23.41
N ALA A 650 -23.79 -29.37 23.97
CA ALA A 650 -23.57 -28.72 25.27
C ALA A 650 -23.55 -29.73 26.45
N THR A 651 -24.15 -30.91 26.27
CA THR A 651 -24.13 -32.00 27.27
C THR A 651 -22.87 -32.89 27.22
N ALA A 652 -22.00 -32.71 26.23
CA ALA A 652 -20.74 -33.44 26.13
C ALA A 652 -19.55 -32.49 26.45
N LEU A 653 -19.43 -32.10 27.71
CA LEU A 653 -18.16 -31.58 28.23
C LEU A 653 -17.07 -32.64 28.00
N PRO A 654 -15.93 -32.31 27.36
CA PRO A 654 -14.80 -33.23 27.34
C PRO A 654 -14.26 -33.35 28.75
N SER A 655 -14.25 -34.57 29.29
CA SER A 655 -13.44 -34.91 30.46
C SER A 655 -12.01 -34.45 30.21
N ALA A 656 -11.51 -33.54 31.05
CA ALA A 656 -10.17 -32.99 30.97
C ALA A 656 -9.12 -34.11 31.00
N SER A 657 -8.65 -34.53 29.83
CA SER A 657 -7.39 -35.29 29.71
C SER A 657 -6.25 -34.30 29.87
N GLN A 658 -5.60 -34.33 31.03
CA GLN A 658 -4.36 -33.62 31.29
C GLN A 658 -3.26 -34.14 30.35
N THR A 659 -3.01 -33.45 29.24
CA THR A 659 -1.77 -33.61 28.48
C THR A 659 -0.82 -32.51 28.92
N GLN A 660 0.08 -32.86 29.85
CA GLN A 660 1.19 -31.99 30.26
C GLN A 660 2.04 -31.62 29.04
N THR A 661 1.99 -30.35 28.66
CA THR A 661 2.91 -29.78 27.67
C THR A 661 4.21 -29.42 28.41
N GLN A 662 5.24 -30.25 28.28
CA GLN A 662 6.60 -29.89 28.70
C GLN A 662 7.17 -28.85 27.73
N LEU A 663 7.30 -27.62 28.21
CA LEU A 663 8.15 -26.58 27.62
C LEU A 663 9.62 -26.94 27.86
N GLN A 664 10.33 -27.41 26.83
CA GLN A 664 11.80 -27.44 26.85
C GLN A 664 12.33 -26.09 26.36
N ILE A 665 12.79 -25.29 27.33
CA ILE A 665 13.63 -24.12 27.12
C ILE A 665 15.05 -24.62 26.82
N GLY A 666 15.63 -24.18 25.70
CA GLY A 666 16.97 -24.56 25.27
C GLY A 666 18.06 -23.88 26.10
N ASP A 667 19.04 -24.68 26.52
CA ASP A 667 20.27 -24.24 27.18
C ASP A 667 21.39 -23.92 26.17
N THR A 668 22.21 -22.93 26.54
CA THR A 668 23.39 -22.40 25.85
C THR A 668 24.56 -23.40 25.65
N PRO A 669 25.55 -23.11 24.76
CA PRO A 669 26.42 -24.10 24.13
C PRO A 669 27.85 -24.21 24.72
N ALA A 670 28.50 -25.36 24.50
CA ALA A 670 29.97 -25.53 24.53
C ALA A 670 30.39 -26.85 23.79
N PRO A 671 31.67 -27.06 23.39
CA PRO A 671 32.02 -27.13 21.98
C PRO A 671 32.70 -28.44 21.52
N GLY A 672 32.73 -28.65 20.20
CA GLY A 672 33.82 -29.38 19.53
C GLY A 672 33.43 -30.64 18.77
N GLY A 673 33.74 -30.68 17.47
CA GLY A 673 33.71 -31.93 16.68
C GLY A 673 33.54 -31.74 15.18
N LYS A 674 34.68 -31.70 14.46
CA LYS A 674 34.82 -31.47 13.01
C LYS A 674 33.89 -32.32 12.13
N LYS A 675 33.09 -31.68 11.26
CA LYS A 675 32.45 -32.31 10.09
C LYS A 675 33.38 -32.33 8.88
N LYS A 676 33.67 -33.52 8.34
CA LYS A 676 34.12 -33.71 6.95
C LYS A 676 32.91 -33.62 6.01
N ARG A 677 32.98 -32.70 5.05
CA ARG A 677 32.03 -32.53 3.95
C ARG A 677 32.36 -33.53 2.83
N LYS A 678 31.39 -34.35 2.41
CA LYS A 678 31.37 -34.92 1.05
C LYS A 678 30.19 -34.29 0.30
N ARG A 679 30.51 -33.77 -0.89
CA ARG A 679 29.59 -33.25 -1.90
C ARG A 679 28.78 -34.40 -2.51
N HIS A 680 27.51 -34.12 -2.80
CA HIS A 680 26.92 -34.31 -4.13
C HIS A 680 25.91 -33.22 -4.38
#